data_AF-A0AA38KTJ6-F1
#
_entry.id   AF-A0AA38KTJ6-F1
#
_cell.length_a   1.000
_cell.length_b   1.000
_cell.length_c   1.000
_cell.angle_alpha   90.00
_cell.angle_beta   90.00
_cell.angle_gamma   90.00
#
_symmetry.space_group_name_H-M   'P 1'
#
loop_
_entity.id
_entity.type
_entity.pdbx_description
1 polymer ?
#
loop_
_entity_poly.entity_id
_entity_poly.type
_entity_poly.pdbx_seq_one_letter_code
_entity_poly.pdbx_strand_id
1 'polypeptide(L)'
;MAPKIPCSFPSCIRTFKKNGDLTKHVNRFHHAVSSAPVQPPNPTFDSEQVPPAFPFPSPPPPQIPQEEKKLHPYLTGDICNERGDYLPPDTPPPPRSTESPWSPFEGQAQFHLADLLFRKVEMSQGNIDELMDIWSLYEWQLAQVTGRDTCSFNGPFDNHKDLYRLIDNIVQGGASWKCFQSVVDESLPVNASEWQKISYQVWYRDLDTVIANILANPEFRNDFDIAPYVHLDSAGKRSWADFMSGNFAWRHATRIYEEEGAATVKGAMLVPVILGADKTTVSVATGHVEYHPLYLSIGNITNASRRAHRNAVIPIGFLAIPKSDRKYDKDPNFRVFKKKLYHASIAAILQALKPGMKIPVIRKCPDGHFRRVIYDLAAFIADYPEQVYVSGVVQGWCCRCNAMFSDLDGTADRRTRELDGILREEYGGEGRTLWDNFGVDEHVTPFTEHFPRADIHEMLSFDLLHQIIKGCFKDMLMDWTWEYLLLKHGDKRANEIFDDIDHRLAAVPAFPGLRRFPHGRRFKQWTGNDSKALMKIFLPAVAEYLPDEMMKCLSSFMDFCYLVRRSDINEDTLKAIESSLQAFHHYREIFRTSGVREHFSIPRMHSMVHYPLCITDFGSPNGLCSSITESRHITAVKKPWRRSNRYNALSQILLTNQRLDKLSALRSMLVNAGFVLPSGPSHTSQPDLFDVENEDVGPVDSGQAQADVKLARTRESGYPRFIAELGEHVGHPALEELTRQFLHEQLNLSEDSDLPHITSKVNVYHSAIAVFFAPSDRAGIRGMQQERIRCTPSWYSIERRDCVLATIDEDRPGFRGLSAARALLLFSFRHEKKTYPCALLHWFNMYGQRRDPKTGLWQVRPAFHDQAQQNPCLAVVHLDTLARGVHLIPVYGSHRLPVELKYHQSLDVFKLFYVNKYADYHSNEILF
;
A
#
# COMPACT_ATOMS: atom_id res chain seq x y z
N MET A 1 13.90 57.04 3.97
CA MET A 1 13.70 55.82 4.80
C MET A 1 12.25 55.39 4.66
N ALA A 2 11.97 54.18 4.18
CA ALA A 2 10.60 53.68 4.06
C ALA A 2 9.99 53.45 5.46
N PRO A 3 8.70 53.81 5.70
CA PRO A 3 8.05 53.58 6.98
C PRO A 3 7.93 52.08 7.26
N LYS A 4 8.29 51.66 8.48
CA LYS A 4 8.15 50.27 8.91
C LYS A 4 6.71 50.03 9.37
N ILE A 5 6.12 48.93 8.91
CA ILE A 5 4.74 48.52 9.15
C ILE A 5 4.71 47.67 10.42
N PRO A 6 4.11 48.12 11.54
CA PRO A 6 4.01 47.32 12.75
C PRO A 6 3.04 46.14 12.61
N CYS A 7 3.29 45.06 13.35
CA CYS A 7 2.34 43.97 13.48
C CYS A 7 1.07 44.45 14.19
N SER A 8 -0.10 44.07 13.69
CA SER A 8 -1.40 44.49 14.22
C SER A 8 -1.83 43.77 15.50
N PHE A 9 -1.04 42.81 16.00
CA PHE A 9 -1.32 42.09 17.25
C PHE A 9 -0.75 42.85 18.46
N PRO A 10 -1.56 43.19 19.50
CA PRO A 10 -1.17 44.10 20.59
C PRO A 10 0.06 43.69 21.40
N SER A 11 0.44 42.42 21.37
CA SER A 11 1.60 41.85 22.07
C SER A 11 2.85 41.69 21.19
N CYS A 12 2.78 42.05 19.90
CA CYS A 12 3.87 41.87 18.95
C CYS A 12 4.54 43.20 18.57
N ILE A 13 5.77 43.40 19.07
CA ILE A 13 6.55 44.63 18.85
C ILE A 13 7.30 44.67 17.50
N ARG A 14 7.05 43.70 16.59
CA ARG A 14 7.81 43.60 15.33
C ARG A 14 7.26 44.54 14.26
N THR A 15 8.17 45.10 13.47
CA THR A 15 7.85 46.00 12.35
C THR A 15 8.54 45.50 11.06
N PHE A 16 7.86 45.66 9.92
CA PHE A 16 8.23 45.05 8.65
C PHE A 16 8.37 46.11 7.55
N LYS A 17 9.27 45.89 6.60
CA LYS A 17 9.47 46.81 5.47
C LYS A 17 8.55 46.53 4.28
N LYS A 18 7.98 45.31 4.19
CA LYS A 18 7.09 44.85 3.11
C LYS A 18 5.88 44.13 3.70
N ASN A 19 4.69 44.32 3.10
CA ASN A 19 3.46 43.67 3.56
C ASN A 19 3.53 42.14 3.49
N GLY A 20 4.24 41.57 2.49
CA GLY A 20 4.41 40.11 2.40
C GLY A 20 5.10 39.50 3.62
N ASP A 21 6.03 40.22 4.25
CA ASP A 21 6.74 39.75 5.45
C ASP A 21 5.86 39.85 6.70
N LEU A 22 5.00 40.88 6.76
CA LEU A 22 3.96 40.99 7.80
C LEU A 22 2.96 39.84 7.67
N THR A 23 2.49 39.53 6.46
CA THR A 23 1.55 38.42 6.22
C THR A 23 2.17 37.07 6.59
N LYS A 24 3.43 36.82 6.22
CA LYS A 24 4.17 35.62 6.64
C LYS A 24 4.32 35.53 8.16
N HIS A 25 4.63 36.65 8.83
CA HIS A 25 4.75 36.70 10.28
C HIS A 25 3.41 36.45 10.98
N VAL A 26 2.33 37.09 10.53
CA VAL A 26 0.98 36.88 11.08
C VAL A 26 0.54 35.44 10.88
N ASN A 27 0.72 34.89 9.68
CA ASN A 27 0.34 33.51 9.40
C ASN A 27 1.13 32.48 10.20
N ARG A 28 2.40 32.79 10.52
CA ARG A 28 3.28 31.85 11.23
C ARG A 28 3.14 31.90 12.74
N PHE A 29 2.80 33.05 13.31
CA PHE A 29 2.85 33.27 14.76
C PHE A 29 1.50 33.60 15.41
N HIS A 30 0.46 33.90 14.62
CA HIS A 30 -0.83 34.36 15.14
C HIS A 30 -2.04 33.56 14.61
N HIS A 31 -1.85 32.43 13.91
CA HIS A 31 -2.96 31.56 13.49
C HIS A 31 -3.42 30.61 14.60
N ALA A 32 -4.37 31.08 15.42
CA ALA A 32 -5.45 30.27 15.99
C ALA A 32 -6.56 31.19 16.52
N VAL A 33 -7.77 31.01 15.96
CA VAL A 33 -9.10 31.48 16.41
C VAL A 33 -9.57 32.89 16.00
N SER A 34 -10.70 32.82 15.29
CA SER A 34 -11.81 33.72 14.93
C SER A 34 -12.06 35.08 15.61
N SER A 35 -12.82 35.88 14.86
CA SER A 35 -13.23 37.29 14.87
C SER A 35 -14.03 37.86 16.05
N ALA A 36 -13.88 39.18 16.30
CA ALA A 36 -14.96 40.17 16.55
C ALA A 36 -14.42 41.64 16.55
N PRO A 37 -15.26 42.67 16.28
CA PRO A 37 -14.83 43.98 15.80
C PRO A 37 -14.75 45.06 16.91
N VAL A 38 -13.86 46.05 16.73
CA VAL A 38 -13.87 47.29 17.53
C VAL A 38 -13.69 48.51 16.60
N GLN A 39 -14.62 49.46 16.72
CA GLN A 39 -14.69 50.72 15.95
C GLN A 39 -13.52 51.67 16.27
N PRO A 40 -13.10 52.53 15.32
CA PRO A 40 -12.15 53.61 15.59
C PRO A 40 -12.86 54.90 16.05
N PRO A 41 -12.22 55.75 16.87
CA PRO A 41 -12.67 57.13 17.05
C PRO A 41 -12.11 58.02 15.93
N ASN A 42 -12.97 58.88 15.40
CA ASN A 42 -12.61 59.97 14.48
C ASN A 42 -11.54 60.89 15.09
N PRO A 43 -10.71 61.51 14.24
CA PRO A 43 -10.94 62.93 14.02
C PRO A 43 -10.85 63.39 12.56
N THR A 44 -11.68 64.38 12.31
CA THR A 44 -11.82 65.29 11.17
C THR A 44 -10.51 65.85 10.61
N PHE A 45 -10.38 65.86 9.28
CA PHE A 45 -9.85 67.00 8.54
C PHE A 45 -10.52 67.09 7.16
N ASP A 46 -10.93 68.32 6.83
CA ASP A 46 -11.69 68.72 5.66
C ASP A 46 -10.91 68.69 4.34
N SER A 47 -11.69 68.48 3.28
CA SER A 47 -11.58 69.11 1.95
C SER A 47 -10.42 68.71 1.03
N GLU A 48 -10.71 67.90 0.00
CA GLU A 48 -10.73 68.36 -1.40
C GLU A 48 -11.33 67.30 -2.34
N GLN A 49 -11.76 67.75 -3.52
CA GLN A 49 -12.93 67.29 -4.28
C GLN A 49 -12.76 65.94 -5.02
N VAL A 50 -13.84 65.16 -5.02
CA VAL A 50 -14.06 63.93 -5.79
C VAL A 50 -14.68 64.27 -7.16
N PRO A 51 -14.19 63.73 -8.30
CA PRO A 51 -14.97 63.65 -9.53
C PRO A 51 -15.90 62.41 -9.50
N PRO A 52 -17.08 62.44 -10.14
CA PRO A 52 -18.11 61.43 -9.95
C PRO A 52 -17.72 60.13 -10.63
N ALA A 53 -17.55 59.06 -9.85
CA ALA A 53 -17.45 57.69 -10.37
C ALA A 53 -18.80 56.99 -10.17
N PHE A 54 -19.41 56.60 -11.29
CA PHE A 54 -20.56 55.72 -11.32
C PHE A 54 -20.30 54.43 -10.51
N PRO A 55 -21.26 53.93 -9.73
CA PRO A 55 -21.10 52.66 -9.02
C PRO A 55 -21.24 51.51 -10.03
N PHE A 56 -20.12 50.95 -10.47
CA PHE A 56 -20.12 49.54 -10.84
C PHE A 56 -19.97 48.75 -9.54
N PRO A 57 -20.89 47.83 -9.21
CA PRO A 57 -20.68 46.93 -8.08
C PRO A 57 -19.40 46.12 -8.34
N SER A 58 -18.46 46.20 -7.40
CA SER A 58 -17.27 45.36 -7.41
C SER A 58 -17.69 43.90 -7.55
N PRO A 59 -17.08 43.12 -8.46
CA PRO A 59 -17.36 41.69 -8.53
C PRO A 59 -17.02 41.08 -7.17
N PRO A 60 -17.84 40.12 -6.66
CA PRO A 60 -17.53 39.44 -5.43
C PRO A 60 -16.12 38.84 -5.52
N PRO A 61 -15.34 38.83 -4.43
CA PRO A 61 -14.03 38.19 -4.42
C PRO A 61 -14.18 36.75 -4.94
N PRO A 62 -13.28 36.28 -5.83
CA PRO A 62 -13.37 34.92 -6.35
C PRO A 62 -13.34 33.97 -5.15
N GLN A 63 -14.45 33.27 -4.93
CA GLN A 63 -14.50 32.16 -4.00
C GLN A 63 -13.48 31.14 -4.49
N ILE A 64 -12.37 30.99 -3.76
CA ILE A 64 -11.45 29.87 -3.99
C ILE A 64 -12.29 28.62 -3.68
N PRO A 65 -12.56 27.75 -4.66
CA PRO A 65 -13.43 26.60 -4.43
C PRO A 65 -12.80 25.71 -3.35
N GLN A 66 -13.56 25.39 -2.33
CA GLN A 66 -13.14 24.46 -1.28
C GLN A 66 -13.31 23.03 -1.80
N GLU A 67 -12.43 22.13 -1.36
CA GLU A 67 -12.58 20.69 -1.54
C GLU A 67 -13.95 20.24 -1.01
N GLU A 68 -14.67 19.43 -1.79
CA GLU A 68 -16.06 19.09 -1.53
C GLU A 68 -16.25 17.56 -1.51
N LYS A 69 -16.71 17.02 -0.37
CA LYS A 69 -17.10 15.60 -0.22
C LYS A 69 -18.63 15.49 -0.18
N LYS A 70 -19.26 15.14 -1.30
CA LYS A 70 -20.72 14.94 -1.43
C LYS A 70 -21.10 13.54 -0.99
N LEU A 71 -21.83 13.41 0.11
CA LEU A 71 -22.37 12.12 0.55
C LEU A 71 -23.60 11.72 -0.26
N HIS A 72 -23.86 10.42 -0.33
CA HIS A 72 -25.05 9.86 -0.97
C HIS A 72 -26.34 10.37 -0.30
N PRO A 73 -27.38 10.77 -1.05
CA PRO A 73 -28.54 11.48 -0.50
C PRO A 73 -29.50 10.63 0.33
N TYR A 74 -29.45 9.30 0.19
CA TYR A 74 -30.43 8.39 0.82
C TYR A 74 -29.85 7.48 1.90
N LEU A 75 -28.80 6.73 1.58
CA LEU A 75 -28.05 5.89 2.50
C LEU A 75 -26.90 6.68 3.14
N THR A 76 -27.24 7.53 4.11
CA THR A 76 -26.33 8.46 4.81
C THR A 76 -25.64 7.84 6.03
N GLY A 77 -26.11 6.70 6.52
CA GLY A 77 -25.59 6.03 7.71
C GLY A 77 -25.86 6.82 9.00
N ASP A 78 -27.12 7.24 9.16
CA ASP A 78 -27.61 7.98 10.32
C ASP A 78 -27.48 7.14 11.60
N ILE A 79 -27.16 7.82 12.70
CA ILE A 79 -27.01 7.16 13.99
C ILE A 79 -28.36 6.76 14.58
N CYS A 80 -28.40 5.62 15.25
CA CYS A 80 -29.59 5.10 15.92
C CYS A 80 -29.26 4.56 17.32
N ASN A 81 -30.29 4.25 18.11
CA ASN A 81 -30.14 3.51 19.35
C ASN A 81 -30.03 1.99 19.10
N GLU A 82 -29.89 1.19 20.16
CA GLU A 82 -29.83 -0.29 20.09
C GLU A 82 -31.11 -0.94 19.54
N ARG A 83 -32.22 -0.21 19.52
CA ARG A 83 -33.52 -0.66 18.97
C ARG A 83 -33.72 -0.25 17.51
N GLY A 84 -32.83 0.57 16.96
CA GLY A 84 -32.88 1.03 15.57
C GLY A 84 -33.60 2.36 15.37
N ASP A 85 -34.02 3.05 16.43
CA ASP A 85 -34.64 4.37 16.31
C ASP A 85 -33.58 5.45 16.07
N TYR A 86 -33.80 6.31 15.09
CA TYR A 86 -32.86 7.38 14.73
C TYR A 86 -32.65 8.38 15.88
N LEU A 87 -31.41 8.83 16.01
CA LEU A 87 -30.98 9.81 17.01
C LEU A 87 -30.51 11.10 16.31
N PRO A 88 -30.60 12.27 16.98
CA PRO A 88 -30.02 13.51 16.47
C PRO A 88 -28.50 13.38 16.24
N PRO A 89 -27.93 13.94 15.16
CA PRO A 89 -26.52 13.74 14.78
C PRO A 89 -25.48 14.00 15.89
N ASP A 90 -25.75 14.94 16.80
CA ASP A 90 -24.84 15.34 17.88
C ASP A 90 -24.97 14.49 19.16
N THR A 91 -25.75 13.41 19.12
CA THR A 91 -25.89 12.51 20.28
C THR A 91 -24.54 11.84 20.59
N PRO A 92 -24.05 11.82 21.85
CA PRO A 92 -22.81 11.13 22.19
C PRO A 92 -22.96 9.61 22.12
N PRO A 93 -21.87 8.86 21.88
CA PRO A 93 -21.93 7.39 21.85
C PRO A 93 -22.29 6.83 23.23
N PRO A 94 -23.00 5.70 23.29
CA PRO A 94 -23.39 5.09 24.56
C PRO A 94 -22.17 4.75 25.43
N PRO A 95 -22.26 4.94 26.76
CA PRO A 95 -21.18 4.60 27.68
C PRO A 95 -20.86 3.11 27.59
N ARG A 96 -19.57 2.77 27.75
CA ARG A 96 -19.12 1.37 27.74
C ARG A 96 -19.53 0.66 29.03
N SER A 97 -19.77 -0.65 28.96
CA SER A 97 -20.06 -1.43 30.17
C SER A 97 -18.87 -1.39 31.13
N THR A 98 -19.17 -1.47 32.42
CA THR A 98 -18.24 -1.36 33.55
C THR A 98 -17.66 -2.71 34.00
N GLU A 99 -17.69 -3.74 33.15
CA GLU A 99 -17.01 -5.00 33.45
C GLU A 99 -15.48 -4.78 33.50
N SER A 100 -14.76 -5.67 34.20
CA SER A 100 -13.29 -5.62 34.24
C SER A 100 -12.75 -5.56 32.81
N PRO A 101 -11.99 -4.52 32.42
CA PRO A 101 -11.53 -4.34 31.03
C PRO A 101 -10.58 -5.47 30.59
N TRP A 102 -10.04 -6.23 31.54
CA TRP A 102 -9.12 -7.33 31.33
C TRP A 102 -9.80 -8.68 31.20
N SER A 103 -11.12 -8.78 31.43
CA SER A 103 -11.86 -10.04 31.38
C SER A 103 -11.56 -10.81 30.08
N PRO A 104 -11.24 -12.11 30.15
CA PRO A 104 -11.34 -13.00 31.31
C PRO A 104 -10.08 -13.08 32.19
N PHE A 105 -9.06 -12.25 31.93
CA PHE A 105 -7.84 -12.20 32.73
C PHE A 105 -8.09 -11.44 34.05
N GLU A 106 -7.37 -11.85 35.09
CA GLU A 106 -7.39 -11.25 36.42
C GLU A 106 -6.86 -9.81 36.40
N GLY A 107 -5.96 -9.49 35.47
CA GLY A 107 -5.44 -8.14 35.31
C GLY A 107 -4.44 -7.96 34.16
N GLN A 108 -3.83 -6.78 34.14
CA GLN A 108 -2.93 -6.32 33.07
C GLN A 108 -1.73 -7.24 32.84
N ALA A 109 -1.09 -7.72 33.91
CA ALA A 109 0.10 -8.56 33.81
C ALA A 109 -0.20 -9.91 33.15
N GLN A 110 -1.29 -10.56 33.57
CA GLN A 110 -1.72 -11.86 33.03
C GLN A 110 -2.09 -11.73 31.53
N PHE A 111 -2.79 -10.66 31.14
CA PHE A 111 -3.05 -10.38 29.72
C PHE A 111 -1.77 -10.18 28.89
N HIS A 112 -0.83 -9.34 29.34
CA HIS A 112 0.42 -9.12 28.61
C HIS A 112 1.26 -10.38 28.49
N LEU A 113 1.27 -11.23 29.52
CA LEU A 113 1.96 -12.51 29.48
C LEU A 113 1.29 -13.46 28.47
N ALA A 114 -0.04 -13.59 28.48
CA ALA A 114 -0.77 -14.38 27.47
C ALA A 114 -0.48 -13.90 26.04
N ASP A 115 -0.54 -12.58 25.80
CA ASP A 115 -0.24 -11.97 24.52
C ASP A 115 1.23 -12.21 24.08
N LEU A 116 2.17 -12.07 25.01
CA LEU A 116 3.59 -12.33 24.75
C LEU A 116 3.82 -13.79 24.36
N LEU A 117 3.37 -14.74 25.20
CA LEU A 117 3.61 -16.17 25.01
C LEU A 117 2.92 -16.69 23.74
N PHE A 118 1.65 -16.33 23.54
CA PHE A 118 0.84 -16.89 22.45
C PHE A 118 1.08 -16.21 21.11
N ARG A 119 1.13 -14.87 21.06
CA ARG A 119 1.16 -14.10 19.81
C ARG A 119 2.57 -13.66 19.41
N LYS A 120 3.40 -13.22 20.34
CA LYS A 120 4.74 -12.68 20.02
C LYS A 120 5.83 -13.74 19.96
N VAL A 121 5.90 -14.61 20.98
CA VAL A 121 6.93 -15.65 21.09
C VAL A 121 6.52 -16.92 20.36
N GLU A 122 5.21 -17.14 20.17
CA GLU A 122 4.65 -18.38 19.61
C GLU A 122 5.15 -19.63 20.38
N MET A 123 5.23 -19.52 21.71
CA MET A 123 5.83 -20.53 22.58
C MET A 123 5.07 -21.87 22.47
N SER A 124 5.81 -22.99 22.49
CA SER A 124 5.25 -24.33 22.44
C SER A 124 4.45 -24.63 23.72
N GLN A 125 3.49 -25.56 23.65
CA GLN A 125 2.70 -25.97 24.82
C GLN A 125 3.60 -26.46 25.97
N GLY A 126 4.58 -27.32 25.66
CA GLY A 126 5.51 -27.84 26.66
C GLY A 126 6.39 -26.76 27.29
N ASN A 127 6.87 -25.78 26.50
CA ASN A 127 7.68 -24.69 27.04
C ASN A 127 6.83 -23.72 27.89
N ILE A 128 5.53 -23.56 27.59
CA ILE A 128 4.62 -22.80 28.46
C ILE A 128 4.46 -23.52 29.79
N ASP A 129 4.25 -24.84 29.79
CA ASP A 129 4.13 -25.63 31.02
C ASP A 129 5.42 -25.54 31.85
N GLU A 130 6.58 -25.74 31.23
CA GLU A 130 7.90 -25.62 31.87
C GLU A 130 8.11 -24.21 32.46
N LEU A 131 7.69 -23.16 31.75
CA LEU A 131 7.75 -21.79 32.26
C LEU A 131 6.86 -21.58 33.49
N MET A 132 5.65 -22.14 33.51
CA MET A 132 4.75 -22.04 34.67
C MET A 132 5.28 -22.85 35.87
N ASP A 133 5.91 -24.00 35.62
CA ASP A 133 6.58 -24.80 36.66
C ASP A 133 7.76 -24.03 37.28
N ILE A 134 8.62 -23.41 36.46
CA ILE A 134 9.72 -22.56 36.93
C ILE A 134 9.19 -21.38 37.76
N TRP A 135 8.11 -20.73 37.31
CA TRP A 135 7.51 -19.62 38.04
C TRP A 135 6.96 -20.06 39.40
N SER A 136 6.30 -21.20 39.45
CA SER A 136 5.74 -21.77 40.68
C SER A 136 6.84 -22.15 41.68
N LEU A 137 7.97 -22.69 41.20
CA LEU A 137 9.16 -22.96 42.02
C LEU A 137 9.76 -21.68 42.60
N TYR A 138 9.83 -20.61 41.81
CA TYR A 138 10.36 -19.31 42.27
C TYR A 138 9.47 -18.65 43.32
N GLU A 139 8.15 -18.65 43.13
CA GLU A 139 7.18 -18.13 44.12
C GLU A 139 7.22 -18.95 45.41
N TRP A 140 7.33 -20.28 45.32
CA TRP A 140 7.49 -21.15 46.48
C TRP A 140 8.75 -20.81 47.29
N GLN A 141 9.89 -20.56 46.62
CA GLN A 141 11.12 -20.11 47.29
C GLN A 141 10.95 -18.75 47.96
N LEU A 142 10.31 -17.78 47.29
CA LEU A 142 10.02 -16.46 47.87
C LEU A 142 9.11 -16.55 49.09
N ALA A 143 8.08 -17.40 49.06
CA ALA A 143 7.17 -17.60 50.18
C ALA A 143 7.92 -18.13 51.43
N GLN A 144 8.86 -19.06 51.25
CA GLN A 144 9.72 -19.55 52.34
C GLN A 144 10.59 -18.46 52.95
N VAL A 145 11.17 -17.59 52.12
CA VAL A 145 12.06 -16.51 52.60
C VAL A 145 11.29 -15.37 53.27
N THR A 146 10.07 -15.08 52.80
CA THR A 146 9.27 -13.94 53.28
C THR A 146 8.28 -14.29 54.38
N GLY A 147 8.18 -15.57 54.78
CA GLY A 147 7.22 -16.05 55.77
C GLY A 147 5.76 -15.89 55.33
N ARG A 148 5.52 -15.77 54.02
CA ARG A 148 4.17 -15.68 53.44
C ARG A 148 3.55 -17.06 53.34
N ASP A 149 2.24 -17.13 53.50
CA ASP A 149 1.48 -18.37 53.44
C ASP A 149 1.64 -19.03 52.05
N THR A 150 2.08 -20.29 52.03
CA THR A 150 2.47 -21.03 50.81
C THR A 150 1.26 -21.49 49.98
N CYS A 151 0.04 -21.29 50.48
CA CYS A 151 -1.16 -21.96 50.02
C CYS A 151 -1.95 -21.17 48.94
N SER A 152 -1.44 -20.04 48.44
CA SER A 152 -2.25 -19.12 47.60
C SER A 152 -1.56 -18.52 46.38
N PHE A 153 -0.39 -19.02 45.97
CA PHE A 153 0.34 -18.48 44.81
C PHE A 153 0.77 -19.58 43.85
N ASN A 154 -0.03 -19.77 42.79
CA ASN A 154 0.39 -20.46 41.57
C ASN A 154 0.99 -19.42 40.61
N GLY A 155 1.74 -19.88 39.60
CA GLY A 155 2.12 -19.02 38.48
C GLY A 155 0.90 -18.33 37.82
N PRO A 156 1.10 -17.33 36.94
CA PRO A 156 0.00 -16.58 36.33
C PRO A 156 -1.02 -17.43 35.57
N PHE A 157 -0.66 -18.67 35.22
CA PHE A 157 -1.53 -19.69 34.67
C PHE A 157 -1.15 -21.04 35.29
N ASP A 158 -2.12 -21.94 35.45
CA ASP A 158 -1.81 -23.29 35.96
C ASP A 158 -0.98 -24.13 34.96
N ASN A 159 -1.20 -23.93 33.66
CA ASN A 159 -0.50 -24.57 32.54
C ASN A 159 -0.97 -23.96 31.20
N HIS A 160 -0.49 -24.47 30.07
CA HIS A 160 -0.91 -24.01 28.75
C HIS A 160 -2.42 -24.18 28.48
N LYS A 161 -3.09 -25.19 29.06
CA LYS A 161 -4.54 -25.39 28.86
C LYS A 161 -5.32 -24.29 29.54
N ASP A 162 -4.88 -23.86 30.72
CA ASP A 162 -5.46 -22.73 31.42
C ASP A 162 -5.29 -21.42 30.63
N LEU A 163 -4.07 -21.13 30.17
CA LEU A 163 -3.79 -19.99 29.29
C LEU A 163 -4.67 -20.02 28.03
N TYR A 164 -4.79 -21.18 27.37
CA TYR A 164 -5.61 -21.32 26.16
C TYR A 164 -7.09 -21.17 26.46
N ARG A 165 -7.57 -21.69 27.59
CA ARG A 165 -8.95 -21.53 28.06
C ARG A 165 -9.30 -20.07 28.30
N LEU A 166 -8.42 -19.30 28.94
CA LEU A 166 -8.63 -17.85 29.13
C LEU A 166 -8.68 -17.12 27.78
N ILE A 167 -7.78 -17.42 26.84
CA ILE A 167 -7.86 -16.84 25.49
C ILE A 167 -9.17 -17.24 24.80
N ASP A 168 -9.57 -18.51 24.90
CA ASP A 168 -10.81 -19.03 24.31
C ASP A 168 -12.07 -18.40 24.94
N ASN A 169 -12.00 -17.92 26.18
CA ASN A 169 -13.08 -17.24 26.88
C ASN A 169 -13.17 -15.72 26.59
N ILE A 170 -12.21 -15.15 25.85
CA ILE A 170 -12.32 -13.75 25.38
C ILE A 170 -13.59 -13.61 24.52
N VAL A 171 -14.44 -12.64 24.87
CA VAL A 171 -15.69 -12.35 24.17
C VAL A 171 -15.43 -11.52 22.91
N GLN A 172 -14.55 -10.52 23.01
CA GLN A 172 -14.21 -9.61 21.92
C GLN A 172 -13.60 -10.36 20.73
N GLY A 173 -14.10 -10.07 19.52
CA GLY A 173 -13.60 -10.73 18.30
C GLY A 173 -13.99 -12.20 18.16
N GLY A 174 -14.88 -12.71 19.01
CA GLY A 174 -15.37 -14.08 18.94
C GLY A 174 -16.18 -14.36 17.68
N ALA A 175 -15.72 -15.33 16.88
CA ALA A 175 -16.46 -15.89 15.75
C ALA A 175 -16.05 -17.36 15.58
N SER A 176 -16.83 -18.27 16.19
CA SER A 176 -16.51 -19.70 16.22
C SER A 176 -16.57 -20.33 14.82
N TRP A 177 -15.67 -21.28 14.58
CA TRP A 177 -15.70 -22.10 13.37
C TRP A 177 -16.82 -23.14 13.44
N LYS A 178 -17.60 -23.22 12.37
CA LYS A 178 -18.66 -24.20 12.10
C LYS A 178 -18.21 -25.09 10.93
N CYS A 179 -18.80 -26.28 10.80
CA CYS A 179 -18.55 -27.18 9.67
C CYS A 179 -19.88 -27.65 9.10
N PHE A 180 -20.03 -27.62 7.79
CA PHE A 180 -21.03 -28.42 7.08
C PHE A 180 -20.33 -29.42 6.16
N GLN A 181 -21.09 -30.40 5.67
CA GLN A 181 -20.58 -31.43 4.78
C GLN A 181 -21.48 -31.53 3.55
N SER A 182 -20.90 -31.85 2.39
CA SER A 182 -21.68 -32.18 1.20
C SER A 182 -22.47 -33.47 1.42
N VAL A 183 -23.69 -33.53 0.88
CA VAL A 183 -24.50 -34.75 0.84
C VAL A 183 -24.03 -35.60 -0.34
N VAL A 184 -23.81 -36.89 -0.10
CA VAL A 184 -23.52 -37.88 -1.14
C VAL A 184 -24.85 -38.33 -1.73
N ASP A 185 -24.94 -38.34 -3.06
CA ASP A 185 -26.14 -38.79 -3.75
C ASP A 185 -26.29 -40.32 -3.60
N GLU A 186 -27.34 -40.74 -2.89
CA GLU A 186 -27.63 -42.15 -2.62
C GLU A 186 -28.07 -42.92 -3.89
N SER A 187 -28.44 -42.21 -4.96
CA SER A 187 -28.81 -42.82 -6.24
C SER A 187 -27.61 -43.14 -7.15
N LEU A 188 -26.38 -42.89 -6.69
CA LEU A 188 -25.18 -43.15 -7.47
C LEU A 188 -25.02 -44.65 -7.79
N PRO A 189 -24.64 -45.00 -9.05
CA PRO A 189 -24.34 -46.37 -9.42
C PRO A 189 -23.26 -47.00 -8.52
N VAL A 190 -23.32 -48.32 -8.33
CA VAL A 190 -22.32 -49.07 -7.53
C VAL A 190 -20.89 -48.84 -8.04
N ASN A 191 -20.73 -48.65 -9.35
CA ASN A 191 -19.45 -48.37 -10.02
C ASN A 191 -19.10 -46.87 -10.14
N ALA A 192 -19.84 -45.97 -9.48
CA ALA A 192 -19.50 -44.54 -9.45
C ALA A 192 -18.12 -44.31 -8.83
N SER A 193 -17.47 -43.22 -9.23
CA SER A 193 -16.11 -42.92 -8.79
C SER A 193 -16.06 -42.55 -7.31
N GLU A 194 -14.96 -42.86 -6.62
CA GLU A 194 -14.80 -42.55 -5.18
C GLU A 194 -15.00 -41.07 -4.87
N TRP A 195 -14.56 -40.16 -5.75
CA TRP A 195 -14.75 -38.72 -5.55
C TRP A 195 -16.23 -38.28 -5.57
N GLN A 196 -17.15 -39.11 -6.08
CA GLN A 196 -18.61 -38.89 -6.00
C GLN A 196 -19.22 -39.45 -4.72
N LYS A 197 -18.59 -40.48 -4.14
CA LYS A 197 -19.10 -41.26 -3.00
C LYS A 197 -18.65 -40.74 -1.63
N ILE A 198 -17.76 -39.76 -1.59
CA ILE A 198 -17.25 -39.17 -0.35
C ILE A 198 -17.92 -37.84 -0.03
N SER A 199 -18.09 -37.56 1.28
CA SER A 199 -18.52 -36.25 1.74
C SER A 199 -17.34 -35.29 1.85
N TYR A 200 -17.58 -34.03 1.52
CA TYR A 200 -16.57 -32.96 1.57
C TYR A 200 -16.91 -32.00 2.69
N GLN A 201 -15.98 -31.81 3.61
CA GLN A 201 -16.12 -30.88 4.72
C GLN A 201 -15.75 -29.46 4.30
N VAL A 202 -16.59 -28.50 4.69
CA VAL A 202 -16.32 -27.08 4.53
C VAL A 202 -16.42 -26.42 5.90
N TRP A 203 -15.32 -25.81 6.31
CA TRP A 203 -15.23 -25.08 7.57
C TRP A 203 -15.47 -23.60 7.31
N TYR A 204 -16.31 -22.95 8.11
CA TYR A 204 -16.67 -21.56 7.92
C TYR A 204 -16.95 -20.85 9.24
N ARG A 205 -16.98 -19.51 9.23
CA ARG A 205 -17.43 -18.69 10.35
C ARG A 205 -18.78 -18.07 10.03
N ASP A 206 -19.50 -17.67 11.06
CA ASP A 206 -20.74 -16.91 10.90
C ASP A 206 -20.43 -15.50 10.35
N LEU A 207 -20.82 -15.21 9.11
CA LEU A 207 -20.40 -13.98 8.43
C LEU A 207 -21.00 -12.72 9.05
N ASP A 208 -22.23 -12.79 9.56
CA ASP A 208 -22.87 -11.67 10.22
C ASP A 208 -22.12 -11.29 11.51
N THR A 209 -21.73 -12.29 12.29
CA THR A 209 -20.87 -12.11 13.47
C THR A 209 -19.49 -11.53 13.09
N VAL A 210 -18.88 -12.03 12.01
CA VAL A 210 -17.58 -11.52 11.53
C VAL A 210 -17.68 -10.04 11.12
N ILE A 211 -18.71 -9.66 10.37
CA ILE A 211 -18.93 -8.26 9.96
C ILE A 211 -19.21 -7.39 11.19
N ALA A 212 -20.03 -7.86 12.15
CA ALA A 212 -20.28 -7.15 13.39
C ALA A 212 -18.99 -6.89 14.20
N ASN A 213 -18.08 -7.86 14.26
CA ASN A 213 -16.78 -7.70 14.92
C ASN A 213 -15.88 -6.68 14.19
N ILE A 214 -15.89 -6.66 12.85
CA ILE A 214 -15.16 -5.66 12.06
C ILE A 214 -15.71 -4.26 12.34
N LEU A 215 -17.04 -4.09 12.28
CA LEU A 215 -17.71 -2.80 12.51
C LEU A 215 -17.52 -2.32 13.95
N ALA A 216 -17.46 -3.20 14.93
CA ALA A 216 -17.25 -2.81 16.33
C ALA A 216 -15.79 -2.47 16.67
N ASN A 217 -14.83 -2.67 15.75
CA ASN A 217 -13.41 -2.45 16.04
C ASN A 217 -13.06 -0.94 16.06
N PRO A 218 -12.66 -0.37 17.21
CA PRO A 218 -12.35 1.06 17.32
C PRO A 218 -11.10 1.49 16.56
N GLU A 219 -10.22 0.56 16.14
CA GLU A 219 -9.03 0.91 15.35
C GLU A 219 -9.37 1.56 14.00
N PHE A 220 -10.57 1.30 13.47
CA PHE A 220 -11.03 1.88 12.21
C PHE A 220 -11.69 3.25 12.37
N ARG A 221 -11.82 3.81 13.57
CA ARG A 221 -12.59 5.05 13.81
C ARG A 221 -12.23 6.21 12.88
N ASN A 222 -10.95 6.37 12.55
CA ASN A 222 -10.47 7.44 11.68
C ASN A 222 -10.31 7.01 10.21
N ASP A 223 -10.48 5.72 9.92
CA ASP A 223 -10.21 5.07 8.63
C ASP A 223 -11.46 4.32 8.14
N PHE A 224 -12.63 4.96 8.29
CA PHE A 224 -13.93 4.34 8.00
C PHE A 224 -14.88 5.34 7.33
N ASP A 225 -15.38 4.98 6.14
CA ASP A 225 -16.37 5.72 5.39
C ASP A 225 -17.78 5.17 5.66
N ILE A 226 -18.64 6.02 6.23
CA ILE A 226 -20.00 5.67 6.65
C ILE A 226 -20.96 5.56 5.47
N ALA A 227 -20.76 6.37 4.42
CA ALA A 227 -21.66 6.45 3.28
C ALA A 227 -20.87 6.55 1.96
N PRO A 228 -21.46 6.13 0.82
CA PRO A 228 -20.85 6.41 -0.47
C PRO A 228 -20.72 7.91 -0.69
N TYR A 229 -19.67 8.32 -1.38
CA TYR A 229 -19.41 9.73 -1.60
C TYR A 229 -18.77 10.02 -2.96
N VAL A 230 -18.93 11.27 -3.40
CA VAL A 230 -18.18 11.85 -4.51
C VAL A 230 -17.23 12.88 -3.92
N HIS A 231 -15.95 12.72 -4.19
CA HIS A 231 -14.92 13.65 -3.77
C HIS A 231 -14.51 14.55 -4.94
N LEU A 232 -14.59 15.86 -4.75
CA LEU A 232 -14.19 16.88 -5.70
C LEU A 232 -13.08 17.72 -5.10
N ASP A 233 -11.97 17.86 -5.83
CA ASP A 233 -10.88 18.73 -5.41
C ASP A 233 -11.25 20.22 -5.53
N SER A 234 -10.34 21.09 -5.10
CA SER A 234 -10.50 22.56 -5.22
C SER A 234 -10.63 23.08 -6.66
N ALA A 235 -10.31 22.26 -7.67
CA ALA A 235 -10.53 22.56 -9.08
C ALA A 235 -11.85 21.97 -9.61
N GLY A 236 -12.64 21.32 -8.75
CA GLY A 236 -13.90 20.65 -9.11
C GLY A 236 -13.72 19.31 -9.82
N LYS A 237 -12.51 18.75 -9.87
CA LYS A 237 -12.24 17.46 -10.50
C LYS A 237 -12.52 16.32 -9.53
N ARG A 238 -13.08 15.23 -10.05
CA ARG A 238 -13.36 14.05 -9.24
C ARG A 238 -12.10 13.24 -8.91
N SER A 239 -12.06 12.70 -7.69
CA SER A 239 -11.05 11.74 -7.25
C SER A 239 -11.67 10.40 -6.80
N TRP A 240 -10.90 9.32 -6.99
CA TRP A 240 -11.22 7.95 -6.63
C TRP A 240 -10.09 7.37 -5.78
N ALA A 241 -10.33 7.27 -4.47
CA ALA A 241 -9.36 6.78 -3.49
C ALA A 241 -9.81 5.45 -2.89
N ASP A 242 -10.86 5.46 -2.06
CA ASP A 242 -11.38 4.29 -1.35
C ASP A 242 -12.63 3.68 -2.02
N PHE A 243 -13.04 2.49 -1.60
CA PHE A 243 -14.19 1.77 -2.19
C PHE A 243 -15.47 2.62 -2.21
N MET A 244 -15.74 3.35 -1.12
CA MET A 244 -16.95 4.18 -0.99
C MET A 244 -16.92 5.43 -1.87
N SER A 245 -15.77 5.80 -2.46
CA SER A 245 -15.66 6.85 -3.49
C SER A 245 -16.05 6.39 -4.91
N GLY A 246 -16.16 5.07 -5.08
CA GLY A 246 -16.43 4.40 -6.35
C GLY A 246 -17.89 4.48 -6.80
N ASN A 247 -18.10 4.45 -8.11
CA ASN A 247 -19.41 4.45 -8.75
C ASN A 247 -20.26 3.23 -8.38
N PHE A 248 -19.64 2.08 -8.12
CA PHE A 248 -20.36 0.86 -7.73
C PHE A 248 -21.16 1.11 -6.44
N ALA A 249 -20.50 1.61 -5.40
CA ALA A 249 -21.14 1.86 -4.10
C ALA A 249 -22.29 2.89 -4.23
N TRP A 250 -22.08 3.93 -5.03
CA TRP A 250 -23.11 4.95 -5.28
C TRP A 250 -24.32 4.35 -6.04
N ARG A 251 -24.08 3.63 -7.15
CA ARG A 251 -25.14 3.00 -7.95
C ARG A 251 -25.92 1.97 -7.13
N HIS A 252 -25.23 1.14 -6.35
CA HIS A 252 -25.87 0.11 -5.52
C HIS A 252 -26.66 0.72 -4.36
N ALA A 253 -26.17 1.79 -3.73
CA ALA A 253 -26.94 2.52 -2.73
C ALA A 253 -28.22 3.13 -3.31
N THR A 254 -28.17 3.67 -4.53
CA THR A 254 -29.36 4.18 -5.24
C THR A 254 -30.33 3.03 -5.56
N ARG A 255 -29.83 1.94 -6.15
CA ARG A 255 -30.64 0.75 -6.50
C ARG A 255 -31.33 0.15 -5.27
N ILE A 256 -30.63 0.03 -4.15
CA ILE A 256 -31.20 -0.46 -2.89
C ILE A 256 -32.32 0.46 -2.38
N TYR A 257 -32.14 1.77 -2.47
CA TYR A 257 -33.17 2.74 -2.09
C TYR A 257 -34.43 2.63 -2.95
N GLU A 258 -34.27 2.45 -4.25
CA GLU A 258 -35.36 2.30 -5.21
C GLU A 258 -36.10 0.97 -5.05
N GLU A 259 -35.39 -0.14 -4.85
CA GLU A 259 -35.97 -1.49 -4.72
C GLU A 259 -36.68 -1.72 -3.37
N GLU A 260 -36.03 -1.35 -2.25
CA GLU A 260 -36.54 -1.68 -0.90
C GLU A 260 -37.40 -0.55 -0.29
N GLY A 261 -37.35 0.64 -0.89
CA GLY A 261 -38.16 1.81 -0.53
C GLY A 261 -37.66 2.61 0.67
N ALA A 262 -38.06 3.89 0.70
CA ALA A 262 -37.59 4.86 1.69
C ALA A 262 -37.90 4.49 3.15
N ALA A 263 -39.06 3.87 3.41
CA ALA A 263 -39.44 3.45 4.77
C ALA A 263 -38.47 2.43 5.37
N THR A 264 -37.86 1.60 4.51
CA THR A 264 -36.97 0.52 4.92
C THR A 264 -35.53 0.98 5.05
N VAL A 265 -34.99 1.70 4.06
CA VAL A 265 -33.52 1.88 3.95
C VAL A 265 -33.04 3.33 4.00
N LYS A 266 -33.93 4.33 4.03
CA LYS A 266 -33.52 5.73 4.16
C LYS A 266 -32.78 5.94 5.48
N GLY A 267 -31.58 6.54 5.42
CA GLY A 267 -30.69 6.73 6.57
C GLY A 267 -29.83 5.51 6.93
N ALA A 268 -30.01 4.36 6.26
CA ALA A 268 -29.19 3.19 6.51
C ALA A 268 -27.76 3.36 5.97
N MET A 269 -26.81 2.66 6.58
CA MET A 269 -25.43 2.55 6.12
C MET A 269 -25.28 1.36 5.18
N LEU A 270 -24.73 1.58 3.99
CA LEU A 270 -24.31 0.51 3.09
C LEU A 270 -23.04 -0.15 3.62
N VAL A 271 -23.03 -1.48 3.71
CA VAL A 271 -21.84 -2.29 3.98
C VAL A 271 -21.56 -3.19 2.77
N PRO A 272 -20.68 -2.76 1.86
CA PRO A 272 -20.26 -3.57 0.73
C PRO A 272 -19.36 -4.72 1.21
N VAL A 273 -19.73 -5.96 0.93
CA VAL A 273 -18.99 -7.16 1.29
C VAL A 273 -18.01 -7.51 0.17
N ILE A 274 -16.74 -7.66 0.55
CA ILE A 274 -15.64 -7.92 -0.37
C ILE A 274 -15.08 -9.29 -0.05
N LEU A 275 -15.12 -10.18 -1.02
CA LEU A 275 -14.66 -11.56 -0.89
C LEU A 275 -13.31 -11.72 -1.60
N GLY A 276 -12.55 -12.72 -1.17
CA GLY A 276 -11.39 -13.15 -1.92
C GLY A 276 -11.08 -14.61 -1.65
N ALA A 277 -10.74 -15.34 -2.69
CA ALA A 277 -10.38 -16.75 -2.59
C ALA A 277 -9.12 -16.99 -3.43
N ASP A 278 -8.22 -17.79 -2.89
CA ASP A 278 -7.07 -18.29 -3.63
C ASP A 278 -6.56 -19.55 -2.94
N LYS A 279 -6.09 -20.51 -3.74
CA LYS A 279 -5.53 -21.75 -3.24
C LYS A 279 -4.06 -21.55 -2.91
N THR A 280 -3.67 -21.91 -1.69
CA THR A 280 -2.27 -21.82 -1.25
C THR A 280 -1.70 -23.17 -0.83
N THR A 281 -0.47 -23.43 -1.25
CA THR A 281 0.35 -24.56 -0.78
C THR A 281 1.14 -24.13 0.47
N VAL A 282 1.25 -25.00 1.48
CA VAL A 282 1.94 -24.72 2.76
C VAL A 282 3.26 -25.46 2.93
N SER A 283 3.45 -26.60 2.25
CA SER A 283 4.68 -27.38 2.32
C SER A 283 5.69 -26.93 1.25
N VAL A 284 6.69 -26.15 1.65
CA VAL A 284 7.84 -25.81 0.80
C VAL A 284 8.68 -27.09 0.58
N ALA A 285 9.08 -27.36 -0.67
CA ALA A 285 9.82 -28.54 -1.16
C ALA A 285 9.02 -29.83 -1.48
N THR A 286 7.99 -30.21 -0.73
CA THR A 286 7.21 -31.43 -1.05
C THR A 286 5.89 -31.17 -1.78
N GLY A 287 5.33 -29.95 -1.70
CA GLY A 287 4.17 -29.53 -2.49
C GLY A 287 2.83 -30.28 -2.26
N HIS A 288 2.73 -31.13 -1.24
CA HIS A 288 1.59 -32.05 -1.10
C HIS A 288 0.39 -31.51 -0.29
N VAL A 289 0.57 -30.46 0.52
CA VAL A 289 -0.48 -29.92 1.39
C VAL A 289 -0.92 -28.54 0.89
N GLU A 290 -2.21 -28.44 0.58
CA GLU A 290 -2.87 -27.25 0.04
C GLU A 290 -4.12 -26.94 0.86
N TYR A 291 -4.45 -25.65 0.95
CA TYR A 291 -5.70 -25.15 1.53
C TYR A 291 -6.30 -24.09 0.61
N HIS A 292 -7.62 -23.98 0.60
CA HIS A 292 -8.36 -22.99 -0.20
C HIS A 292 -9.17 -22.08 0.73
N PRO A 293 -8.51 -21.11 1.38
CA PRO A 293 -9.20 -20.17 2.26
C PRO A 293 -10.07 -19.19 1.46
N LEU A 294 -11.21 -18.84 2.04
CA LEU A 294 -12.09 -17.75 1.64
C LEU A 294 -11.95 -16.62 2.66
N TYR A 295 -11.75 -15.40 2.18
CA TYR A 295 -11.57 -14.19 2.97
C TYR A 295 -12.74 -13.23 2.81
N LEU A 296 -12.98 -12.43 3.85
CA LEU A 296 -13.94 -11.34 3.85
C LEU A 296 -13.29 -10.03 4.33
N SER A 297 -13.67 -8.94 3.67
CA SER A 297 -13.46 -7.55 4.07
C SER A 297 -14.74 -6.74 3.79
N ILE A 298 -14.77 -5.48 4.20
CA ILE A 298 -15.89 -4.56 3.91
C ILE A 298 -15.40 -3.28 3.21
N GLY A 299 -16.24 -2.72 2.35
CA GLY A 299 -15.95 -1.52 1.56
C GLY A 299 -15.74 -0.25 2.39
N ASN A 300 -16.33 -0.19 3.59
CA ASN A 300 -16.26 0.98 4.46
C ASN A 300 -14.86 1.25 5.02
N ILE A 301 -13.96 0.25 5.06
CA ILE A 301 -12.59 0.44 5.55
C ILE A 301 -11.73 1.01 4.41
N THR A 302 -10.99 2.09 4.72
CA THR A 302 -10.06 2.71 3.76
C THR A 302 -9.00 1.73 3.27
N ASN A 303 -8.50 1.97 2.07
CA ASN A 303 -7.48 1.15 1.43
C ASN A 303 -6.20 1.07 2.28
N ALA A 304 -5.81 2.16 2.93
CA ALA A 304 -4.65 2.20 3.83
C ALA A 304 -4.80 1.24 5.01
N SER A 305 -5.92 1.34 5.74
CA SER A 305 -6.19 0.48 6.90
C SER A 305 -6.36 -0.99 6.50
N ARG A 306 -6.91 -1.26 5.32
CA ARG A 306 -7.03 -2.62 4.78
C ARG A 306 -5.68 -3.24 4.43
N ARG A 307 -4.77 -2.47 3.82
CA ARG A 307 -3.39 -2.89 3.51
C ARG A 307 -2.54 -3.11 4.76
N ALA A 308 -2.80 -2.35 5.83
CA ALA A 308 -2.13 -2.51 7.11
C ALA A 308 -2.55 -3.79 7.86
N HIS A 309 -3.51 -4.57 7.34
CA HIS A 309 -3.95 -5.85 7.89
C HIS A 309 -4.38 -5.83 9.38
N ARG A 310 -4.99 -4.72 9.82
CA ARG A 310 -5.55 -4.52 11.18
C ARG A 310 -6.82 -5.33 11.45
N ASN A 311 -6.81 -6.62 11.10
CA ASN A 311 -7.99 -7.48 11.00
C ASN A 311 -9.09 -6.97 10.06
N ALA A 312 -8.74 -6.09 9.11
CA ALA A 312 -9.64 -5.66 8.05
C ALA A 312 -9.96 -6.76 7.03
N VAL A 313 -9.17 -7.86 7.03
CA VAL A 313 -9.32 -9.00 6.12
C VAL A 313 -9.26 -10.29 6.94
N ILE A 314 -10.38 -11.00 7.02
CA ILE A 314 -10.55 -12.13 7.95
C ILE A 314 -10.80 -13.42 7.15
N PRO A 315 -10.12 -14.53 7.47
CA PRO A 315 -10.48 -15.83 6.91
C PRO A 315 -11.87 -16.24 7.43
N ILE A 316 -12.82 -16.43 6.51
CA ILE A 316 -14.20 -16.83 6.82
C ILE A 316 -14.53 -18.26 6.42
N GLY A 317 -13.71 -18.90 5.59
CA GLY A 317 -13.93 -20.26 5.15
C GLY A 317 -12.66 -20.98 4.73
N PHE A 318 -12.69 -22.31 4.78
CA PHE A 318 -11.73 -23.20 4.14
C PHE A 318 -12.53 -24.15 3.25
N LEU A 319 -12.49 -23.89 1.95
CA LEU A 319 -13.24 -24.62 0.93
C LEU A 319 -12.63 -26.01 0.74
N ALA A 320 -13.50 -26.97 0.38
CA ALA A 320 -13.08 -28.31 0.05
C ALA A 320 -12.23 -28.32 -1.23
N ILE A 321 -11.17 -29.13 -1.23
CA ILE A 321 -10.35 -29.39 -2.42
C ILE A 321 -10.52 -30.86 -2.79
N PRO A 322 -11.45 -31.21 -3.69
CA PRO A 322 -11.60 -32.59 -4.14
C PRO A 322 -10.31 -33.10 -4.77
N LYS A 323 -9.84 -34.26 -4.28
CA LYS A 323 -8.69 -34.98 -4.82
C LYS A 323 -9.17 -36.28 -5.45
N SER A 324 -8.55 -36.64 -6.56
CA SER A 324 -8.84 -37.87 -7.29
C SER A 324 -7.55 -38.47 -7.84
N ASP A 325 -7.62 -39.70 -8.33
CA ASP A 325 -6.54 -40.28 -9.13
C ASP A 325 -6.28 -39.46 -10.39
N ARG A 326 -5.03 -39.45 -10.86
CA ARG A 326 -4.60 -38.71 -12.06
C ARG A 326 -5.42 -39.02 -13.31
N LYS A 327 -6.01 -40.23 -13.40
CA LYS A 327 -6.88 -40.63 -14.52
C LYS A 327 -8.10 -39.71 -14.68
N TYR A 328 -8.53 -39.02 -13.61
CA TYR A 328 -9.67 -38.11 -13.62
C TYR A 328 -9.29 -36.63 -13.77
N ASP A 329 -8.00 -36.26 -13.81
CA ASP A 329 -7.58 -34.84 -13.93
C ASP A 329 -8.12 -34.15 -15.18
N LYS A 330 -8.33 -34.94 -16.25
CA LYS A 330 -8.92 -34.51 -17.52
C LYS A 330 -10.39 -34.91 -17.69
N ASP A 331 -11.01 -35.56 -16.70
CA ASP A 331 -12.41 -35.95 -16.75
C ASP A 331 -13.32 -34.70 -16.66
N PRO A 332 -14.16 -34.44 -17.68
CA PRO A 332 -15.11 -33.33 -17.66
C PRO A 332 -16.06 -33.37 -16.47
N ASN A 333 -16.54 -34.55 -16.07
CA ASN A 333 -17.48 -34.70 -14.96
C ASN A 333 -16.84 -34.31 -13.63
N PHE A 334 -15.58 -34.70 -13.41
CA PHE A 334 -14.85 -34.31 -12.21
C PHE A 334 -14.58 -32.79 -12.18
N ARG A 335 -14.26 -32.18 -13.33
CA ARG A 335 -14.08 -30.73 -13.43
C ARG A 335 -15.36 -29.97 -13.11
N VAL A 336 -16.49 -30.39 -13.66
CA VAL A 336 -17.82 -29.82 -13.36
C VAL A 336 -18.18 -30.02 -11.89
N PHE A 337 -17.96 -31.22 -11.34
CA PHE A 337 -18.20 -31.51 -9.93
C PHE A 337 -17.45 -30.55 -9.00
N LYS A 338 -16.15 -30.34 -9.24
CA LYS A 338 -15.35 -29.38 -8.47
C LYS A 338 -15.95 -27.97 -8.52
N LYS A 339 -16.36 -27.49 -9.71
CA LYS A 339 -16.97 -26.16 -9.87
C LYS A 339 -18.29 -26.06 -9.11
N LYS A 340 -19.18 -27.04 -9.26
CA LYS A 340 -20.46 -27.09 -8.52
C LYS A 340 -20.26 -27.09 -7.01
N LEU A 341 -19.34 -27.91 -6.49
CA LEU A 341 -19.05 -27.97 -5.06
C LEU A 341 -18.56 -26.62 -4.52
N TYR A 342 -17.68 -25.94 -5.25
CA TYR A 342 -17.17 -24.62 -4.87
C TYR A 342 -18.27 -23.56 -4.82
N HIS A 343 -19.10 -23.46 -5.86
CA HIS A 343 -20.22 -22.50 -5.86
C HIS A 343 -21.24 -22.78 -4.77
N ALA A 344 -21.61 -24.05 -4.59
CA ALA A 344 -22.52 -24.46 -3.52
C ALA A 344 -21.93 -24.15 -2.14
N SER A 345 -20.63 -24.33 -1.95
CA SER A 345 -19.94 -24.02 -0.69
C SER A 345 -19.98 -22.53 -0.38
N ILE A 346 -19.65 -21.67 -1.35
CA ILE A 346 -19.67 -20.21 -1.16
C ILE A 346 -21.10 -19.72 -0.93
N ALA A 347 -22.08 -20.22 -1.68
CA ALA A 347 -23.50 -19.89 -1.49
C ALA A 347 -23.98 -20.29 -0.08
N ALA A 348 -23.63 -21.49 0.39
CA ALA A 348 -24.00 -21.96 1.73
C ALA A 348 -23.37 -21.09 2.84
N ILE A 349 -22.11 -20.66 2.68
CA ILE A 349 -21.43 -19.77 3.63
C ILE A 349 -22.11 -18.39 3.68
N LEU A 350 -22.47 -17.83 2.51
CA LEU A 350 -23.04 -16.49 2.40
C LEU A 350 -24.54 -16.43 2.75
N GLN A 351 -25.22 -17.58 2.85
CA GLN A 351 -26.67 -17.65 3.07
C GLN A 351 -27.16 -16.83 4.27
N ALA A 352 -26.36 -16.75 5.34
CA ALA A 352 -26.69 -15.98 6.55
C ALA A 352 -26.80 -14.47 6.32
N LEU A 353 -26.17 -13.92 5.27
CA LEU A 353 -26.22 -12.48 4.96
C LEU A 353 -27.48 -12.10 4.18
N LYS A 354 -28.10 -13.04 3.48
CA LYS A 354 -29.21 -12.77 2.54
C LYS A 354 -30.37 -11.97 3.15
N PRO A 355 -30.83 -12.21 4.40
CA PRO A 355 -31.86 -11.38 5.02
C PRO A 355 -31.40 -9.92 5.22
N GLY A 356 -30.15 -9.72 5.67
CA GLY A 356 -29.54 -8.41 5.89
C GLY A 356 -29.24 -7.62 4.62
N MET A 357 -29.40 -8.25 3.44
CA MET A 357 -29.35 -7.55 2.15
C MET A 357 -30.66 -6.85 1.80
N LYS A 358 -31.79 -7.23 2.40
CA LYS A 358 -33.10 -6.60 2.14
C LYS A 358 -33.54 -5.72 3.30
N ILE A 359 -33.36 -6.21 4.53
CA ILE A 359 -33.80 -5.55 5.75
C ILE A 359 -32.58 -5.12 6.54
N PRO A 360 -32.42 -3.82 6.87
CA PRO A 360 -31.28 -3.36 7.64
C PRO A 360 -31.20 -4.00 9.03
N VAL A 361 -29.98 -4.36 9.43
CA VAL A 361 -29.64 -4.89 10.77
C VAL A 361 -28.93 -3.83 11.61
N ILE A 362 -29.11 -3.84 12.92
CA ILE A 362 -28.51 -2.83 13.80
C ILE A 362 -27.09 -3.26 14.18
N ARG A 363 -26.09 -2.41 13.92
CA ARG A 363 -24.68 -2.70 14.20
C ARG A 363 -23.99 -1.54 14.89
N LYS A 364 -23.11 -1.87 15.84
CA LYS A 364 -22.19 -0.90 16.45
C LYS A 364 -21.02 -0.66 15.50
N CYS A 365 -20.70 0.60 15.28
CA CYS A 365 -19.65 1.07 14.37
C CYS A 365 -18.39 1.50 15.13
N PRO A 366 -17.26 1.78 14.43
CA PRO A 366 -15.97 2.05 15.08
C PRO A 366 -15.96 3.31 15.96
N ASP A 367 -16.84 4.26 15.68
CA ASP A 367 -17.06 5.48 16.45
C ASP A 367 -17.86 5.26 17.74
N GLY A 368 -18.39 4.06 17.95
CA GLY A 368 -19.19 3.68 19.11
C GLY A 368 -20.69 3.83 18.93
N HIS A 369 -21.15 4.42 17.82
CA HIS A 369 -22.57 4.60 17.51
C HIS A 369 -23.18 3.33 16.92
N PHE A 370 -24.49 3.13 17.14
CA PHE A 370 -25.25 2.14 16.39
C PHE A 370 -25.79 2.77 15.10
N ARG A 371 -25.85 1.96 14.05
CA ARG A 371 -26.43 2.31 12.75
C ARG A 371 -27.28 1.15 12.24
N ARG A 372 -28.30 1.49 11.46
CA ARG A 372 -29.01 0.52 10.61
C ARG A 372 -28.13 0.21 9.41
N VAL A 373 -27.79 -1.05 9.19
CA VAL A 373 -26.82 -1.50 8.18
C VAL A 373 -27.49 -2.40 7.16
N ILE A 374 -27.27 -2.14 5.87
CA ILE A 374 -27.68 -3.03 4.77
C ILE A 374 -26.45 -3.63 4.09
N TYR A 375 -26.45 -4.95 3.92
CA TYR A 375 -25.36 -5.67 3.27
C TYR A 375 -25.53 -5.72 1.76
N ASP A 376 -24.41 -5.73 1.04
CA ASP A 376 -24.41 -5.88 -0.42
C ASP A 376 -23.16 -6.64 -0.88
N LEU A 377 -23.26 -7.52 -1.87
CA LEU A 377 -22.10 -8.26 -2.38
C LEU A 377 -21.41 -7.42 -3.46
N ALA A 378 -20.18 -6.98 -3.17
CA ALA A 378 -19.64 -5.82 -3.85
C ALA A 378 -18.42 -6.10 -4.72
N ALA A 379 -17.47 -6.91 -4.21
CA ALA A 379 -16.28 -7.26 -4.98
C ALA A 379 -15.75 -8.66 -4.66
N PHE A 380 -15.09 -9.28 -5.64
CA PHE A 380 -14.42 -10.56 -5.53
C PHE A 380 -12.97 -10.45 -6.01
N ILE A 381 -12.02 -10.72 -5.12
CA ILE A 381 -10.58 -10.71 -5.36
C ILE A 381 -10.14 -12.13 -5.72
N ALA A 382 -9.69 -12.30 -6.96
CA ALA A 382 -9.29 -13.57 -7.53
C ALA A 382 -8.21 -13.35 -8.60
N ASP A 383 -7.30 -14.31 -8.75
CA ASP A 383 -6.40 -14.36 -9.91
C ASP A 383 -7.16 -14.86 -11.17
N TYR A 384 -6.55 -14.83 -12.35
CA TYR A 384 -7.30 -15.20 -13.57
C TYR A 384 -7.89 -16.63 -13.56
N PRO A 385 -7.15 -17.69 -13.18
CA PRO A 385 -7.73 -19.01 -13.00
C PRO A 385 -8.92 -19.05 -12.03
N GLU A 386 -8.83 -18.39 -10.89
CA GLU A 386 -9.94 -18.31 -9.93
C GLU A 386 -11.10 -17.44 -10.46
N GLN A 387 -10.83 -16.38 -11.25
CA GLN A 387 -11.85 -15.56 -11.93
C GLN A 387 -12.67 -16.40 -12.92
N VAL A 388 -12.00 -17.22 -13.73
CA VAL A 388 -12.63 -18.21 -14.62
C VAL A 388 -13.50 -19.16 -13.81
N TYR A 389 -12.98 -19.63 -12.68
CA TYR A 389 -13.67 -20.57 -11.81
C TYR A 389 -14.93 -19.98 -11.17
N VAL A 390 -14.85 -18.77 -10.59
CA VAL A 390 -15.94 -18.11 -9.87
C VAL A 390 -16.99 -17.49 -10.80
N SER A 391 -16.63 -17.15 -12.04
CA SER A 391 -17.57 -16.60 -13.02
C SER A 391 -18.28 -17.67 -13.86
N GLY A 392 -17.80 -18.93 -13.84
CA GLY A 392 -18.33 -19.96 -14.74
C GLY A 392 -17.97 -19.72 -16.21
N VAL A 393 -16.99 -18.86 -16.48
CA VAL A 393 -16.49 -18.57 -17.83
C VAL A 393 -15.47 -19.62 -18.25
N VAL A 394 -15.34 -19.84 -19.55
CA VAL A 394 -14.38 -20.79 -20.13
C VAL A 394 -12.95 -20.22 -20.09
N GLN A 395 -11.97 -21.06 -19.76
CA GLN A 395 -10.56 -20.65 -19.76
C GLN A 395 -10.12 -20.18 -21.15
N GLY A 396 -9.42 -19.04 -21.20
CA GLY A 396 -9.03 -18.37 -22.45
C GLY A 396 -9.91 -17.15 -22.78
N TRP A 397 -11.11 -17.07 -22.21
CA TRP A 397 -12.01 -15.93 -22.38
C TRP A 397 -11.80 -14.86 -21.30
N CYS A 398 -12.30 -13.66 -21.56
CA CYS A 398 -12.38 -12.60 -20.57
C CYS A 398 -13.62 -12.78 -19.68
N CYS A 399 -13.43 -12.71 -18.36
CA CYS A 399 -14.53 -12.85 -17.39
C CYS A 399 -15.36 -11.57 -17.21
N ARG A 400 -15.01 -10.46 -17.87
CA ARG A 400 -15.70 -9.15 -17.75
C ARG A 400 -16.36 -8.66 -19.03
N CYS A 401 -15.87 -9.06 -20.19
CA CYS A 401 -16.41 -8.67 -21.48
C CYS A 401 -16.55 -9.88 -22.40
N ASN A 402 -17.35 -9.71 -23.45
CA ASN A 402 -17.65 -10.75 -24.44
C ASN A 402 -16.65 -10.79 -25.61
N ALA A 403 -15.45 -10.21 -25.44
CA ALA A 403 -14.40 -10.28 -26.46
C ALA A 403 -14.10 -11.73 -26.83
N MET A 404 -13.94 -11.98 -28.14
CA MET A 404 -13.63 -13.31 -28.66
C MET A 404 -12.28 -13.79 -28.14
N PHE A 405 -12.18 -15.04 -27.68
CA PHE A 405 -10.93 -15.56 -27.12
C PHE A 405 -9.74 -15.53 -28.11
N SER A 406 -10.03 -15.60 -29.41
CA SER A 406 -9.04 -15.51 -30.49
C SER A 406 -8.61 -14.07 -30.79
N ASP A 407 -9.42 -13.07 -30.43
CA ASP A 407 -9.17 -11.64 -30.64
C ASP A 407 -9.68 -10.82 -29.45
N LEU A 408 -8.92 -10.86 -28.35
CA LEU A 408 -9.32 -10.16 -27.12
C LEU A 408 -9.18 -8.64 -27.23
N ASP A 409 -8.47 -8.13 -28.23
CA ASP A 409 -8.35 -6.67 -28.44
C ASP A 409 -9.49 -6.12 -29.31
N GLY A 410 -10.35 -6.99 -29.85
CA GLY A 410 -11.53 -6.61 -30.62
C GLY A 410 -12.57 -5.85 -29.80
N THR A 411 -13.55 -5.28 -30.49
CA THR A 411 -14.69 -4.60 -29.85
C THR A 411 -15.48 -5.58 -29.00
N ALA A 412 -15.74 -5.20 -27.75
CA ALA A 412 -16.45 -6.04 -26.80
C ALA A 412 -17.31 -5.22 -25.86
N ASP A 413 -18.47 -5.78 -25.52
CA ASP A 413 -19.38 -5.28 -24.50
C ASP A 413 -19.15 -6.00 -23.18
N ARG A 414 -19.64 -5.39 -22.10
CA ARG A 414 -19.57 -5.98 -20.76
C ARG A 414 -20.41 -7.26 -20.69
N ARG A 415 -19.90 -8.29 -20.02
CA ARG A 415 -20.72 -9.43 -19.57
C ARG A 415 -21.58 -8.98 -18.40
N THR A 416 -22.84 -9.40 -18.40
CA THR A 416 -23.74 -9.20 -17.25
C THR A 416 -24.45 -10.50 -16.96
N ARG A 417 -24.94 -10.62 -15.72
CA ARG A 417 -25.84 -11.69 -15.29
C ARG A 417 -27.05 -11.82 -16.22
N GLU A 418 -27.63 -10.71 -16.68
CA GLU A 418 -28.79 -10.78 -17.58
C GLU A 418 -28.42 -11.37 -18.95
N LEU A 419 -27.30 -10.95 -19.53
CA LEU A 419 -26.82 -11.50 -20.81
C LEU A 419 -26.55 -13.00 -20.69
N ASP A 420 -25.89 -13.40 -19.61
CA ASP A 420 -25.58 -14.80 -19.32
C ASP A 420 -26.86 -15.65 -19.11
N GLY A 421 -27.94 -15.05 -18.60
CA GLY A 421 -29.26 -15.67 -18.49
C GLY A 421 -29.92 -15.86 -19.85
N ILE A 422 -29.94 -14.81 -20.68
CA ILE A 422 -30.50 -14.85 -22.05
C ILE A 422 -29.78 -15.92 -22.88
N LEU A 423 -28.45 -15.95 -22.83
CA LEU A 423 -27.67 -16.95 -23.59
C LEU A 423 -28.02 -18.38 -23.18
N ARG A 424 -28.14 -18.65 -21.87
CA ARG A 424 -28.51 -19.98 -21.37
C ARG A 424 -29.95 -20.38 -21.72
N GLU A 425 -30.85 -19.41 -21.82
CA GLU A 425 -32.25 -19.65 -22.24
C GLU A 425 -32.31 -19.97 -23.75
N GLU A 426 -31.68 -19.15 -24.59
CA GLU A 426 -31.70 -19.27 -26.05
C GLU A 426 -30.95 -20.52 -26.55
N TYR A 427 -29.79 -20.83 -25.96
CA TYR A 427 -28.93 -21.96 -26.37
C TYR A 427 -28.96 -23.13 -25.38
N GLY A 428 -30.04 -23.25 -24.61
CA GLY A 428 -30.21 -24.33 -23.63
C GLY A 428 -30.14 -25.72 -24.27
N GLY A 429 -29.22 -26.57 -23.80
CA GLY A 429 -28.97 -27.90 -24.37
C GLY A 429 -27.97 -27.91 -25.53
N GLU A 430 -27.53 -26.75 -25.99
CA GLU A 430 -26.43 -26.57 -26.95
C GLU A 430 -25.14 -26.13 -26.26
N GLY A 431 -24.70 -26.88 -25.25
CA GLY A 431 -23.52 -26.53 -24.44
C GLY A 431 -22.25 -26.21 -25.22
N ARG A 432 -22.05 -26.82 -26.41
CA ARG A 432 -20.94 -26.49 -27.30
C ARG A 432 -21.04 -25.07 -27.87
N THR A 433 -22.23 -24.64 -28.27
CA THR A 433 -22.48 -23.28 -28.77
C THR A 433 -22.17 -22.26 -27.68
N LEU A 434 -22.65 -22.49 -26.45
CA LEU A 434 -22.35 -21.64 -25.29
C LEU A 434 -20.85 -21.58 -24.98
N TRP A 435 -20.18 -22.73 -25.03
CA TRP A 435 -18.76 -22.84 -24.71
C TRP A 435 -17.87 -22.17 -25.77
N ASP A 436 -18.07 -22.50 -27.05
CA ASP A 436 -17.18 -22.12 -28.15
C ASP A 436 -17.42 -20.70 -28.67
N ASN A 437 -18.67 -20.20 -28.62
CA ASN A 437 -19.02 -18.89 -29.17
C ASN A 437 -19.19 -17.80 -28.11
N PHE A 438 -19.50 -18.17 -26.87
CA PHE A 438 -19.79 -17.21 -25.80
C PHE A 438 -18.92 -17.41 -24.56
N GLY A 439 -18.14 -18.49 -24.47
CA GLY A 439 -17.29 -18.79 -23.32
C GLY A 439 -18.07 -19.02 -22.03
N VAL A 440 -19.30 -19.53 -22.10
CA VAL A 440 -20.17 -19.82 -20.95
C VAL A 440 -20.21 -21.33 -20.70
N ASP A 441 -19.97 -21.75 -19.45
CA ASP A 441 -20.11 -23.14 -19.03
C ASP A 441 -21.56 -23.42 -18.59
N GLU A 442 -22.31 -24.18 -19.40
CA GLU A 442 -23.73 -24.48 -19.14
C GLU A 442 -23.95 -25.27 -17.84
N HIS A 443 -22.95 -25.98 -17.36
CA HIS A 443 -23.06 -26.83 -16.17
C HIS A 443 -22.74 -26.09 -14.87
N VAL A 444 -22.42 -24.80 -14.95
CA VAL A 444 -21.98 -23.98 -13.81
C VAL A 444 -22.94 -22.82 -13.62
N THR A 445 -23.55 -22.77 -12.45
CA THR A 445 -24.34 -21.64 -11.97
C THR A 445 -23.49 -20.86 -10.96
N PRO A 446 -23.08 -19.62 -11.27
CA PRO A 446 -22.35 -18.79 -10.32
C PRO A 446 -23.13 -18.60 -9.01
N PHE A 447 -22.42 -18.56 -7.87
CA PHE A 447 -23.06 -18.48 -6.56
C PHE A 447 -23.87 -17.18 -6.38
N THR A 448 -23.52 -16.14 -7.14
CA THR A 448 -24.18 -14.83 -7.14
C THR A 448 -25.64 -14.91 -7.59
N GLU A 449 -26.03 -15.93 -8.34
CA GLU A 449 -27.42 -16.16 -8.75
C GLU A 449 -28.38 -16.27 -7.55
N HIS A 450 -27.88 -16.75 -6.41
CA HIS A 450 -28.67 -16.96 -5.20
C HIS A 450 -28.86 -15.70 -4.35
N PHE A 451 -28.22 -14.58 -4.69
CA PHE A 451 -28.22 -13.35 -3.90
C PHE A 451 -28.79 -12.15 -4.70
N PRO A 452 -29.52 -11.23 -4.03
CA PRO A 452 -30.05 -10.04 -4.69
C PRO A 452 -28.92 -9.10 -5.13
N ARG A 453 -29.08 -8.47 -6.29
CA ARG A 453 -28.16 -7.46 -6.87
C ARG A 453 -26.71 -7.91 -7.08
N ALA A 454 -26.42 -9.20 -6.94
CA ALA A 454 -25.09 -9.75 -7.16
C ALA A 454 -24.92 -10.18 -8.62
N ASP A 455 -23.95 -9.57 -9.29
CA ASP A 455 -23.49 -9.94 -10.64
C ASP A 455 -21.98 -10.22 -10.57
N ILE A 456 -21.58 -11.47 -10.87
CA ILE A 456 -20.18 -11.85 -10.76
C ILE A 456 -19.28 -11.08 -11.72
N HIS A 457 -19.74 -10.77 -12.93
CA HIS A 457 -18.95 -10.06 -13.94
C HIS A 457 -18.70 -8.60 -13.55
N GLU A 458 -19.63 -8.02 -12.81
CA GLU A 458 -19.47 -6.72 -12.18
C GLU A 458 -18.55 -6.79 -10.96
N MET A 459 -18.75 -7.77 -10.09
CA MET A 459 -18.03 -7.93 -8.82
C MET A 459 -16.55 -8.28 -8.95
N LEU A 460 -16.07 -8.84 -10.06
CA LEU A 460 -14.63 -9.11 -10.19
C LEU A 460 -13.86 -7.81 -9.90
N SER A 461 -12.70 -7.90 -9.24
CA SER A 461 -11.85 -6.74 -8.90
C SER A 461 -10.51 -6.78 -9.65
N PHE A 462 -9.55 -5.95 -9.24
CA PHE A 462 -8.23 -5.88 -9.88
C PHE A 462 -7.31 -7.01 -9.42
N ASP A 463 -6.31 -7.32 -10.22
CA ASP A 463 -5.23 -8.21 -9.82
C ASP A 463 -3.87 -7.71 -10.31
N LEU A 464 -3.32 -6.74 -9.57
CA LEU A 464 -2.02 -6.15 -9.87
C LEU A 464 -0.89 -7.18 -9.82
N LEU A 465 -1.01 -8.21 -8.98
CA LEU A 465 0.09 -9.12 -8.72
C LEU A 465 0.18 -10.22 -9.77
N HIS A 466 -0.92 -10.95 -10.05
CA HIS A 466 -0.86 -12.06 -11.00
C HIS A 466 -1.17 -11.64 -12.44
N GLN A 467 -1.97 -10.60 -12.69
CA GLN A 467 -2.18 -10.09 -14.05
C GLN A 467 -1.04 -9.18 -14.51
N ILE A 468 -0.70 -8.16 -13.71
CA ILE A 468 0.23 -7.10 -14.16
C ILE A 468 1.69 -7.45 -13.88
N ILE A 469 2.06 -7.69 -12.63
CA ILE A 469 3.47 -7.88 -12.24
C ILE A 469 4.00 -9.27 -12.64
N LYS A 470 3.40 -10.34 -12.14
CA LYS A 470 3.84 -11.71 -12.48
C LYS A 470 3.44 -12.04 -13.92
N GLY A 471 2.21 -11.72 -14.32
CA GLY A 471 1.70 -11.99 -15.67
C GLY A 471 2.36 -11.16 -16.76
N CYS A 472 1.99 -9.89 -16.91
CA CYS A 472 2.42 -9.07 -18.04
C CYS A 472 3.90 -8.70 -18.01
N PHE A 473 4.44 -8.30 -16.86
CA PHE A 473 5.85 -7.93 -16.80
C PHE A 473 6.77 -9.15 -16.87
N LYS A 474 6.68 -10.04 -15.88
CA LYS A 474 7.62 -11.14 -15.72
C LYS A 474 7.41 -12.25 -16.75
N ASP A 475 6.20 -12.84 -16.81
CA ASP A 475 5.95 -14.02 -17.65
C ASP A 475 5.68 -13.67 -19.14
N MET A 476 5.68 -12.39 -19.52
CA MET A 476 5.47 -11.96 -20.91
C MET A 476 6.56 -11.00 -21.36
N LEU A 477 6.55 -9.73 -20.94
CA LEU A 477 7.44 -8.70 -21.50
C LEU A 477 8.93 -9.03 -21.32
N MET A 478 9.32 -9.58 -20.17
CA MET A 478 10.69 -10.02 -19.98
C MET A 478 11.06 -11.19 -20.90
N ASP A 479 10.21 -12.21 -20.97
CA ASP A 479 10.45 -13.39 -21.81
C ASP A 479 10.49 -13.01 -23.30
N TRP A 480 9.58 -12.15 -23.76
CA TRP A 480 9.54 -11.63 -25.13
C TRP A 480 10.77 -10.78 -25.45
N THR A 481 11.30 -10.03 -24.48
CA THR A 481 12.56 -9.28 -24.63
C THR A 481 13.75 -10.24 -24.86
N TRP A 482 13.76 -11.39 -24.17
CA TRP A 482 14.79 -12.40 -24.37
C TRP A 482 14.65 -13.17 -25.67
N GLU A 483 13.44 -13.56 -26.03
CA GLU A 483 13.13 -14.18 -27.32
C GLU A 483 13.56 -13.26 -28.46
N TYR A 484 13.27 -11.96 -28.38
CA TYR A 484 13.72 -10.98 -29.36
C TYR A 484 15.24 -10.96 -29.50
N LEU A 485 15.99 -10.93 -28.39
CA LEU A 485 17.45 -10.89 -28.43
C LEU A 485 18.05 -12.19 -28.99
N LEU A 486 17.43 -13.35 -28.73
CA LEU A 486 17.79 -14.63 -29.35
C LEU A 486 17.55 -14.59 -30.86
N LEU A 487 16.35 -14.17 -31.30
CA LEU A 487 16.01 -14.08 -32.72
C LEU A 487 16.93 -13.11 -33.48
N LYS A 488 17.25 -11.97 -32.88
CA LYS A 488 18.07 -10.93 -33.52
C LYS A 488 19.55 -11.26 -33.59
N HIS A 489 20.10 -11.89 -32.55
CA HIS A 489 21.56 -12.04 -32.41
C HIS A 489 22.05 -13.50 -32.47
N GLY A 490 21.14 -14.47 -32.43
CA GLY A 490 21.47 -15.89 -32.29
C GLY A 490 21.95 -16.26 -30.89
N ASP A 491 21.87 -17.55 -30.55
CA ASP A 491 22.07 -18.07 -29.19
C ASP A 491 23.38 -17.60 -28.53
N LYS A 492 24.51 -17.74 -29.22
CA LYS A 492 25.82 -17.44 -28.64
C LYS A 492 25.92 -15.97 -28.24
N ARG A 493 25.59 -15.05 -29.16
CA ARG A 493 25.70 -13.62 -28.89
C ARG A 493 24.64 -13.13 -27.91
N ALA A 494 23.43 -13.67 -27.99
CA ALA A 494 22.36 -13.35 -27.04
C ALA A 494 22.73 -13.74 -25.60
N ASN A 495 23.32 -14.91 -25.38
CA ASN A 495 23.79 -15.30 -24.04
C ASN A 495 24.83 -14.34 -23.47
N GLU A 496 25.78 -13.88 -24.29
CA GLU A 496 26.75 -12.89 -23.83
C GLU A 496 26.11 -11.50 -23.56
N ILE A 497 25.01 -11.16 -24.25
CA ILE A 497 24.20 -9.95 -23.95
C ILE A 497 23.45 -10.15 -22.63
N PHE A 498 22.91 -11.34 -22.37
CA PHE A 498 22.24 -11.66 -21.11
C PHE A 498 23.19 -11.53 -19.93
N ASP A 499 24.42 -12.04 -20.06
CA ASP A 499 25.46 -11.89 -19.04
C ASP A 499 25.78 -10.41 -18.78
N ASP A 500 25.90 -9.59 -19.82
CA ASP A 500 26.14 -8.15 -19.65
C ASP A 500 24.97 -7.43 -18.98
N ILE A 501 23.73 -7.79 -19.31
CA ILE A 501 22.55 -7.24 -18.64
C ILE A 501 22.53 -7.65 -17.16
N ASP A 502 22.88 -8.90 -16.84
CA ASP A 502 23.00 -9.35 -15.45
C ASP A 502 24.10 -8.58 -14.69
N HIS A 503 25.23 -8.26 -15.33
CA HIS A 503 26.26 -7.38 -14.76
C HIS A 503 25.75 -5.95 -14.56
N ARG A 504 24.98 -5.40 -15.52
CA ARG A 504 24.35 -4.07 -15.38
C ARG A 504 23.37 -4.04 -14.20
N LEU A 505 22.58 -5.09 -14.00
CA LEU A 505 21.68 -5.20 -12.84
C LEU A 505 22.46 -5.29 -11.52
N ALA A 506 23.58 -5.99 -11.50
CA ALA A 506 24.46 -6.09 -10.33
C ALA A 506 25.19 -4.79 -9.99
N ALA A 507 25.48 -3.97 -11.00
CA ALA A 507 26.17 -2.68 -10.88
C ALA A 507 25.25 -1.53 -10.45
N VAL A 508 23.94 -1.73 -10.32
CA VAL A 508 23.02 -0.67 -9.87
C VAL A 508 23.40 -0.21 -8.44
N PRO A 509 23.57 1.11 -8.20
CA PRO A 509 23.85 1.65 -6.87
C PRO A 509 22.83 1.21 -5.81
N ALA A 510 23.25 1.19 -4.54
CA ALA A 510 22.33 0.88 -3.45
C ALA A 510 21.32 2.03 -3.26
N PHE A 511 20.09 1.68 -2.89
CA PHE A 511 19.04 2.63 -2.55
C PHE A 511 18.17 2.06 -1.42
N PRO A 512 17.79 2.86 -0.41
CA PRO A 512 16.93 2.40 0.69
C PRO A 512 15.63 1.75 0.19
N GLY A 513 15.29 0.58 0.73
CA GLY A 513 14.08 -0.18 0.36
C GLY A 513 14.09 -0.80 -1.05
N LEU A 514 15.23 -0.74 -1.77
CA LEU A 514 15.40 -1.40 -3.06
C LEU A 514 16.33 -2.61 -2.94
N ARG A 515 15.75 -3.79 -3.17
CA ARG A 515 16.50 -5.04 -3.22
C ARG A 515 17.56 -5.03 -4.33
N ARG A 516 18.74 -5.56 -4.01
CA ARG A 516 19.87 -5.69 -4.93
C ARG A 516 19.90 -7.04 -5.64
N PHE A 517 20.59 -7.08 -6.79
CA PHE A 517 20.75 -8.26 -7.64
C PHE A 517 22.23 -8.60 -7.90
N PRO A 518 23.00 -9.08 -6.89
CA PRO A 518 24.46 -9.27 -7.02
C PRO A 518 24.89 -10.23 -8.13
N HIS A 519 24.02 -11.17 -8.52
CA HIS A 519 24.25 -12.15 -9.58
C HIS A 519 23.27 -11.97 -10.75
N GLY A 520 22.74 -10.75 -10.93
CA GLY A 520 21.70 -10.48 -11.92
C GLY A 520 20.45 -11.29 -11.67
N ARG A 521 19.87 -11.83 -12.74
CA ARG A 521 18.55 -12.47 -12.76
C ARG A 521 18.57 -14.00 -12.62
N ARG A 522 19.74 -14.63 -12.44
CA ARG A 522 19.91 -16.10 -12.44
C ARG A 522 19.42 -16.79 -11.15
N PHE A 523 18.18 -16.53 -10.72
CA PHE A 523 17.57 -17.21 -9.58
C PHE A 523 16.83 -18.48 -10.02
N LYS A 524 16.92 -19.55 -9.21
CA LYS A 524 16.15 -20.78 -9.44
C LYS A 524 14.65 -20.61 -9.14
N GLN A 525 14.29 -19.66 -8.28
CA GLN A 525 12.90 -19.38 -7.89
C GLN A 525 12.69 -17.87 -7.79
N TRP A 526 11.68 -17.35 -8.49
CA TRP A 526 11.29 -15.94 -8.46
C TRP A 526 10.09 -15.74 -7.55
N THR A 527 10.18 -14.79 -6.63
CA THR A 527 9.04 -14.30 -5.85
C THR A 527 8.41 -13.07 -6.51
N GLY A 528 7.19 -12.71 -6.07
CA GLY A 528 6.55 -11.46 -6.49
C GLY A 528 7.36 -10.22 -6.11
N ASN A 529 8.12 -10.26 -5.01
CA ASN A 529 8.98 -9.15 -4.59
C ASN A 529 10.21 -9.03 -5.50
N ASP A 530 10.79 -10.15 -5.95
CA ASP A 530 11.91 -10.12 -6.90
C ASP A 530 11.49 -9.48 -8.22
N SER A 531 10.29 -9.82 -8.70
CA SER A 531 9.72 -9.24 -9.91
C SER A 531 9.53 -7.73 -9.78
N LYS A 532 8.93 -7.27 -8.65
CA LYS A 532 8.75 -5.85 -8.35
C LYS A 532 10.07 -5.10 -8.27
N ALA A 533 11.09 -5.67 -7.62
CA ALA A 533 12.39 -5.03 -7.49
C ALA A 533 13.09 -4.91 -8.85
N LEU A 534 13.01 -5.95 -9.69
CA LEU A 534 13.59 -5.92 -11.03
C LEU A 534 12.92 -4.87 -11.93
N MET A 535 11.58 -4.73 -11.88
CA MET A 535 10.85 -3.69 -12.63
C MET A 535 11.48 -2.30 -12.46
N LYS A 536 11.95 -1.98 -11.26
CA LYS A 536 12.50 -0.66 -10.91
C LYS A 536 13.83 -0.35 -11.59
N ILE A 537 14.55 -1.36 -12.08
CA ILE A 537 15.92 -1.22 -12.60
C ILE A 537 16.09 -1.82 -14.01
N PHE A 538 15.06 -2.48 -14.55
CA PHE A 538 15.14 -3.20 -15.81
C PHE A 538 15.36 -2.29 -17.02
N LEU A 539 14.63 -1.18 -17.11
CA LEU A 539 14.67 -0.27 -18.26
C LEU A 539 16.10 0.23 -18.57
N PRO A 540 16.86 0.83 -17.62
CA PRO A 540 18.24 1.22 -17.88
C PRO A 540 19.17 0.08 -18.28
N ALA A 541 18.95 -1.13 -17.75
CA ALA A 541 19.83 -2.27 -18.01
C ALA A 541 19.74 -2.76 -19.47
N VAL A 542 18.55 -2.66 -20.08
CA VAL A 542 18.29 -3.15 -21.46
C VAL A 542 18.30 -2.06 -22.53
N ALA A 543 18.36 -0.78 -22.15
CA ALA A 543 18.18 0.37 -23.04
C ALA A 543 19.05 0.37 -24.32
N GLU A 544 20.27 -0.16 -24.23
CA GLU A 544 21.25 -0.18 -25.33
C GLU A 544 21.10 -1.41 -26.25
N TYR A 545 20.32 -2.40 -25.83
CA TYR A 545 20.14 -3.67 -26.54
C TYR A 545 18.82 -3.74 -27.31
N LEU A 546 17.83 -2.94 -26.93
CA LEU A 546 16.48 -2.99 -27.48
C LEU A 546 16.20 -1.82 -28.44
N PRO A 547 15.33 -2.01 -29.46
CA PRO A 547 14.84 -0.93 -30.29
C PRO A 547 14.05 0.10 -29.48
N ASP A 548 14.05 1.33 -29.97
CA ASP A 548 13.34 2.45 -29.34
C ASP A 548 11.85 2.16 -29.13
N GLU A 549 11.17 1.51 -30.09
CA GLU A 549 9.76 1.14 -29.94
C GLU A 549 9.53 0.12 -28.81
N MET A 550 10.40 -0.87 -28.67
CA MET A 550 10.33 -1.86 -27.59
C MET A 550 10.62 -1.20 -26.23
N MET A 551 11.55 -0.24 -26.19
CA MET A 551 11.80 0.58 -25.00
C MET A 551 10.58 1.42 -24.62
N LYS A 552 9.91 2.03 -25.59
CA LYS A 552 8.66 2.78 -25.35
C LYS A 552 7.50 1.87 -24.93
N CYS A 553 7.41 0.64 -25.44
CA CYS A 553 6.48 -0.38 -24.96
C CYS A 553 6.70 -0.69 -23.48
N LEU A 554 7.95 -0.97 -23.08
CA LEU A 554 8.30 -1.25 -21.69
C LEU A 554 8.06 -0.02 -20.79
N SER A 555 8.45 1.18 -21.24
CA SER A 555 8.27 2.43 -20.50
C SER A 555 6.79 2.79 -20.27
N SER A 556 5.95 2.70 -21.31
CA SER A 556 4.51 2.95 -21.21
C SER A 556 3.80 1.92 -20.31
N PHE A 557 4.20 0.65 -20.37
CA PHE A 557 3.73 -0.37 -19.44
C PHE A 557 4.12 -0.06 -17.98
N MET A 558 5.37 0.38 -17.75
CA MET A 558 5.85 0.79 -16.44
C MET A 558 5.09 2.02 -15.92
N ASP A 559 4.81 3.00 -16.77
CA ASP A 559 3.99 4.17 -16.41
C ASP A 559 2.56 3.77 -16.03
N PHE A 560 1.90 2.94 -16.85
CA PHE A 560 0.60 2.35 -16.49
C PHE A 560 0.65 1.68 -15.11
N CYS A 561 1.66 0.83 -14.87
CA CYS A 561 1.81 0.09 -13.61
C CYS A 561 1.93 0.98 -12.38
N TYR A 562 2.61 2.12 -12.48
CA TYR A 562 2.78 3.05 -11.36
C TYR A 562 1.55 3.94 -11.17
N LEU A 563 0.93 4.40 -12.27
CA LEU A 563 -0.28 5.22 -12.22
C LEU A 563 -1.46 4.47 -11.58
N VAL A 564 -1.72 3.22 -11.98
CA VAL A 564 -2.81 2.41 -11.40
C VAL A 564 -2.56 1.99 -9.95
N ARG A 565 -1.37 2.25 -9.42
CA ARG A 565 -1.00 1.96 -8.02
C ARG A 565 -0.89 3.21 -7.16
N ARG A 566 -1.38 4.36 -7.64
CA ARG A 566 -1.57 5.55 -6.81
C ARG A 566 -2.71 5.34 -5.82
N SER A 567 -2.57 5.84 -4.58
CA SER A 567 -3.60 5.74 -3.55
C SER A 567 -4.85 6.57 -3.85
N ASP A 568 -4.68 7.65 -4.59
CA ASP A 568 -5.76 8.51 -5.08
C ASP A 568 -5.58 8.72 -6.58
N ILE A 569 -6.66 8.54 -7.33
CA ILE A 569 -6.69 8.64 -8.78
C ILE A 569 -7.73 9.68 -9.12
N ASN A 570 -7.30 10.84 -9.63
CA ASN A 570 -8.20 11.87 -10.15
C ASN A 570 -8.42 11.72 -11.66
N GLU A 571 -9.27 12.57 -12.23
CA GLU A 571 -9.56 12.58 -13.67
C GLU A 571 -8.31 12.73 -14.56
N ASP A 572 -7.32 13.53 -14.15
CA ASP A 572 -6.09 13.69 -14.92
C ASP A 572 -5.23 12.43 -14.88
N THR A 573 -5.14 11.80 -13.71
CA THR A 573 -4.43 10.53 -13.53
C THR A 573 -5.13 9.42 -14.31
N LEU A 574 -6.46 9.39 -14.32
CA LEU A 574 -7.23 8.43 -15.12
C LEU A 574 -6.96 8.58 -16.62
N LYS A 575 -6.94 9.82 -17.13
CA LYS A 575 -6.52 10.11 -18.52
C LYS A 575 -5.08 9.69 -18.79
N ALA A 576 -4.18 9.86 -17.83
CA ALA A 576 -2.79 9.41 -17.96
C ALA A 576 -2.69 7.87 -18.00
N ILE A 577 -3.52 7.14 -17.25
CA ILE A 577 -3.63 5.68 -17.29
C ILE A 577 -4.08 5.23 -18.68
N GLU A 578 -5.16 5.82 -19.21
CA GLU A 578 -5.67 5.53 -20.55
C GLU A 578 -4.64 5.82 -21.63
N SER A 579 -3.97 6.97 -21.56
CA SER A 579 -2.92 7.35 -22.51
C SER A 579 -1.72 6.38 -22.46
N SER A 580 -1.31 5.95 -21.26
CA SER A 580 -0.22 4.98 -21.09
C SER A 580 -0.60 3.60 -21.63
N LEU A 581 -1.86 3.19 -21.44
CA LEU A 581 -2.39 1.94 -21.99
C LEU A 581 -2.45 1.97 -23.52
N GLN A 582 -2.93 3.07 -24.10
CA GLN A 582 -2.94 3.26 -25.57
C GLN A 582 -1.52 3.23 -26.15
N ALA A 583 -0.58 3.92 -25.51
CA ALA A 583 0.83 3.88 -25.90
C ALA A 583 1.40 2.46 -25.81
N PHE A 584 1.08 1.72 -24.74
CA PHE A 584 1.49 0.32 -24.59
C PHE A 584 0.94 -0.56 -25.72
N HIS A 585 -0.35 -0.47 -26.04
CA HIS A 585 -0.96 -1.21 -27.13
C HIS A 585 -0.39 -0.84 -28.51
N HIS A 586 -0.06 0.43 -28.72
CA HIS A 586 0.58 0.87 -29.95
C HIS A 586 1.99 0.29 -30.09
N TYR A 587 2.83 0.42 -29.07
CA TYR A 587 4.24 0.02 -29.15
C TYR A 587 4.46 -1.49 -29.01
N ARG A 588 3.55 -2.25 -28.38
CA ARG A 588 3.71 -3.72 -28.26
C ARG A 588 3.71 -4.44 -29.60
N GLU A 589 3.17 -3.83 -30.65
CA GLU A 589 3.21 -4.34 -32.03
C GLU A 589 4.64 -4.64 -32.53
N ILE A 590 5.66 -4.03 -31.92
CA ILE A 590 7.06 -4.37 -32.21
C ILE A 590 7.35 -5.86 -31.97
N PHE A 591 6.76 -6.48 -30.96
CA PHE A 591 6.94 -7.91 -30.69
C PHE A 591 6.30 -8.79 -31.75
N ARG A 592 5.25 -8.31 -32.43
CA ARG A 592 4.64 -9.02 -33.56
C ARG A 592 5.45 -8.84 -34.83
N THR A 593 5.83 -7.60 -35.15
CA THR A 593 6.61 -7.28 -36.35
C THR A 593 8.04 -7.82 -36.30
N SER A 594 8.61 -8.02 -35.11
CA SER A 594 9.90 -8.69 -34.92
C SER A 594 9.82 -10.22 -34.93
N GLY A 595 8.62 -10.80 -35.08
CA GLY A 595 8.40 -12.25 -35.11
C GLY A 595 8.47 -12.96 -33.75
N VAL A 596 8.42 -12.21 -32.63
CA VAL A 596 8.43 -12.80 -31.27
C VAL A 596 7.05 -13.36 -30.94
N ARG A 597 5.98 -12.69 -31.39
CA ARG A 597 4.58 -13.07 -31.14
C ARG A 597 3.77 -13.06 -32.42
N GLU A 598 2.75 -13.92 -32.48
CA GLU A 598 1.76 -13.91 -33.58
C GLU A 598 0.55 -13.03 -33.24
N HIS A 599 0.09 -13.07 -31.98
CA HIS A 599 -1.07 -12.32 -31.48
C HIS A 599 -0.91 -11.98 -29.98
N PHE A 600 -1.77 -11.08 -29.49
CA PHE A 600 -1.79 -10.62 -28.09
C PHE A 600 -3.03 -11.07 -27.31
N SER A 601 -3.86 -11.96 -27.87
CA SER A 601 -5.05 -12.56 -27.23
C SER A 601 -4.69 -13.42 -26.01
N ILE A 602 -4.30 -12.74 -24.92
CA ILE A 602 -3.90 -13.32 -23.65
C ILE A 602 -4.71 -12.64 -22.54
N PRO A 603 -5.60 -13.36 -21.83
CA PRO A 603 -6.53 -12.75 -20.87
C PRO A 603 -5.90 -11.86 -19.79
N ARG A 604 -4.72 -12.22 -19.29
CA ARG A 604 -3.99 -11.42 -18.30
C ARG A 604 -3.46 -10.09 -18.84
N MET A 605 -3.16 -9.99 -20.13
CA MET A 605 -2.76 -8.73 -20.77
C MET A 605 -3.99 -7.93 -21.16
N HIS A 606 -5.00 -8.58 -21.74
CA HIS A 606 -6.28 -7.95 -22.03
C HIS A 606 -6.92 -7.33 -20.79
N SER A 607 -6.73 -7.91 -19.59
CA SER A 607 -7.34 -7.36 -18.36
C SER A 607 -6.99 -5.89 -18.09
N MET A 608 -5.88 -5.39 -18.63
CA MET A 608 -5.44 -3.99 -18.50
C MET A 608 -6.50 -2.99 -19.01
N VAL A 609 -7.29 -3.34 -20.04
CA VAL A 609 -8.32 -2.45 -20.60
C VAL A 609 -9.48 -2.21 -19.64
N HIS A 610 -9.66 -3.08 -18.65
CA HIS A 610 -10.73 -2.96 -17.66
C HIS A 610 -10.33 -2.10 -16.45
N TYR A 611 -9.04 -1.75 -16.30
CA TYR A 611 -8.57 -0.97 -15.14
C TYR A 611 -9.24 0.40 -15.02
N PRO A 612 -9.39 1.22 -16.08
CA PRO A 612 -10.05 2.52 -15.96
C PRO A 612 -11.48 2.40 -15.41
N LEU A 613 -12.30 1.50 -15.98
CA LEU A 613 -13.66 1.26 -15.51
C LEU A 613 -13.67 0.78 -14.06
N CYS A 614 -12.84 -0.22 -13.73
CA CYS A 614 -12.76 -0.74 -12.37
C CYS A 614 -12.31 0.34 -11.36
N ILE A 615 -11.41 1.26 -11.73
CA ILE A 615 -11.00 2.38 -10.87
C ILE A 615 -12.20 3.28 -10.58
N THR A 616 -12.98 3.61 -11.62
CA THR A 616 -14.17 4.45 -11.42
C THR A 616 -15.25 3.76 -10.60
N ASP A 617 -15.39 2.43 -10.70
CA ASP A 617 -16.38 1.65 -9.95
C ASP A 617 -15.95 1.38 -8.50
N PHE A 618 -14.67 1.10 -8.25
CA PHE A 618 -14.20 0.56 -6.97
C PHE A 618 -13.17 1.43 -6.22
N GLY A 619 -12.73 2.55 -6.79
CA GLY A 619 -11.64 3.34 -6.21
C GLY A 619 -10.25 2.82 -6.59
N SER A 620 -9.22 3.27 -5.87
CA SER A 620 -7.83 2.86 -6.12
C SER A 620 -7.65 1.34 -5.97
N PRO A 621 -6.93 0.67 -6.89
CA PRO A 621 -6.71 -0.78 -6.83
C PRO A 621 -5.96 -1.28 -5.59
N ASN A 622 -5.23 -0.40 -4.90
CA ASN A 622 -4.32 -0.77 -3.81
C ASN A 622 -5.00 -1.49 -2.64
N GLY A 623 -6.29 -1.27 -2.41
CA GLY A 623 -7.09 -1.94 -1.37
C GLY A 623 -7.95 -3.11 -1.85
N LEU A 624 -7.87 -3.50 -3.13
CA LEU A 624 -8.81 -4.43 -3.76
C LEU A 624 -8.12 -5.40 -4.74
N CYS A 625 -6.89 -5.81 -4.40
CA CYS A 625 -6.11 -6.69 -5.25
C CYS A 625 -5.58 -7.91 -4.49
N SER A 626 -5.29 -8.98 -5.23
CA SER A 626 -4.80 -10.28 -4.72
C SER A 626 -3.57 -10.20 -3.81
N SER A 627 -2.79 -9.11 -3.86
CA SER A 627 -1.69 -8.89 -2.90
C SER A 627 -2.15 -8.88 -1.44
N ILE A 628 -3.41 -8.50 -1.19
CA ILE A 628 -4.00 -8.47 0.15
C ILE A 628 -4.27 -9.89 0.66
N THR A 629 -4.87 -10.75 -0.18
CA THR A 629 -5.11 -12.15 0.18
C THR A 629 -3.80 -12.94 0.24
N GLU A 630 -2.85 -12.71 -0.67
CA GLU A 630 -1.52 -13.35 -0.66
C GLU A 630 -0.73 -13.02 0.62
N SER A 631 -0.74 -11.76 1.05
CA SER A 631 -0.16 -11.34 2.33
C SER A 631 -0.89 -12.02 3.51
N ARG A 632 -2.23 -12.07 3.47
CA ARG A 632 -3.02 -12.70 4.53
C ARG A 632 -2.84 -14.21 4.61
N HIS A 633 -2.54 -14.92 3.52
CA HIS A 633 -2.19 -16.35 3.55
C HIS A 633 -0.99 -16.62 4.48
N ILE A 634 -0.02 -15.71 4.55
CA ILE A 634 1.16 -15.86 5.40
C ILE A 634 0.72 -15.97 6.86
N THR A 635 -0.12 -15.04 7.33
CA THR A 635 -0.53 -14.98 8.74
C THR A 635 -1.69 -15.91 9.08
N ALA A 636 -2.60 -16.17 8.14
CA ALA A 636 -3.82 -16.96 8.39
C ALA A 636 -3.67 -18.46 8.08
N VAL A 637 -2.69 -18.85 7.26
CA VAL A 637 -2.51 -20.25 6.84
C VAL A 637 -1.08 -20.73 7.08
N LYS A 638 -0.08 -20.08 6.47
CA LYS A 638 1.32 -20.58 6.47
C LYS A 638 1.98 -20.51 7.84
N LYS A 639 1.82 -19.42 8.60
CA LYS A 639 2.33 -19.29 9.98
C LYS A 639 1.62 -20.26 10.94
N PRO A 640 0.27 -20.31 11.03
CA PRO A 640 -0.43 -21.29 11.85
C PRO A 640 -0.08 -22.75 11.50
N TRP A 641 0.07 -23.07 10.20
CA TRP A 641 0.51 -24.40 9.78
C TRP A 641 1.93 -24.71 10.27
N ARG A 642 2.87 -23.76 10.19
CA ARG A 642 4.24 -23.93 10.72
C ARG A 642 4.26 -24.12 12.24
N ARG A 643 3.34 -23.48 12.96
CA ARG A 643 3.13 -23.60 14.42
C ARG A 643 2.45 -24.92 14.82
N SER A 644 1.69 -25.53 13.91
CA SER A 644 1.00 -26.80 14.16
C SER A 644 1.97 -28.00 14.19
N ASN A 645 1.48 -29.16 14.63
CA ASN A 645 2.21 -30.43 14.50
C ASN A 645 2.31 -30.96 13.04
N ARG A 646 1.73 -30.24 12.06
CA ARG A 646 1.70 -30.55 10.62
C ARG A 646 0.94 -31.82 10.23
N TYR A 647 0.30 -32.51 11.18
CA TYR A 647 -0.54 -33.67 10.96
C TYR A 647 -2.02 -33.27 11.09
N ASN A 648 -2.81 -33.45 10.02
CA ASN A 648 -4.21 -33.02 9.95
C ASN A 648 -4.41 -31.59 10.51
N ALA A 649 -3.52 -30.70 10.10
CA ALA A 649 -3.29 -29.41 10.75
C ALA A 649 -4.44 -28.39 10.66
N LEU A 650 -5.49 -28.67 9.88
CA LEU A 650 -6.57 -27.70 9.64
C LEU A 650 -7.20 -27.22 10.96
N SER A 651 -7.61 -28.13 11.84
CA SER A 651 -8.22 -27.77 13.12
C SER A 651 -7.31 -26.88 13.98
N GLN A 652 -6.00 -27.16 13.99
CA GLN A 652 -5.00 -26.34 14.68
C GLN A 652 -4.86 -24.95 14.05
N ILE A 653 -4.91 -24.85 12.72
CA ILE A 653 -4.92 -23.57 11.99
C ILE A 653 -6.15 -22.75 12.39
N LEU A 654 -7.34 -23.37 12.36
CA LEU A 654 -8.61 -22.72 12.69
C LEU A 654 -8.60 -22.14 14.11
N LEU A 655 -8.20 -22.96 15.11
CA LEU A 655 -8.13 -22.55 16.51
C LEU A 655 -7.06 -21.48 16.76
N THR A 656 -5.91 -21.58 16.11
CA THR A 656 -4.85 -20.57 16.21
C THR A 656 -5.35 -19.22 15.69
N ASN A 657 -6.01 -19.19 14.52
CA ASN A 657 -6.59 -17.97 13.97
C ASN A 657 -7.63 -17.38 14.93
N GLN A 658 -8.53 -18.20 15.48
CA GLN A 658 -9.55 -17.74 16.44
C GLN A 658 -8.94 -17.08 17.68
N ARG A 659 -7.91 -17.69 18.26
CA ARG A 659 -7.21 -17.15 19.43
C ARG A 659 -6.47 -15.85 19.14
N LEU A 660 -5.84 -15.76 17.96
CA LEU A 660 -5.16 -14.53 17.51
C LEU A 660 -6.15 -13.39 17.29
N ASP A 661 -7.30 -13.66 16.65
CA ASP A 661 -8.34 -12.66 16.42
C ASP A 661 -8.90 -12.12 17.75
N LYS A 662 -9.18 -13.02 18.71
CA LYS A 662 -9.65 -12.67 20.06
C LYS A 662 -8.65 -11.81 20.83
N LEU A 663 -7.38 -12.22 20.88
CA LEU A 663 -6.32 -11.44 21.53
C LEU A 663 -6.15 -10.06 20.88
N SER A 664 -6.21 -10.01 19.55
CA SER A 664 -6.11 -8.74 18.83
C SER A 664 -7.28 -7.82 19.16
N ALA A 665 -8.52 -8.32 19.12
CA ALA A 665 -9.71 -7.52 19.42
C ALA A 665 -9.72 -6.99 20.86
N LEU A 666 -9.35 -7.82 21.84
CA LEU A 666 -9.22 -7.40 23.24
C LEU A 666 -8.13 -6.33 23.40
N ARG A 667 -6.98 -6.51 22.75
CA ARG A 667 -5.90 -5.51 22.74
C ARG A 667 -6.36 -4.18 22.16
N SER A 668 -7.03 -4.17 21.01
CA SER A 668 -7.53 -2.96 20.36
C SER A 668 -8.50 -2.19 21.27
N MET A 669 -9.39 -2.90 21.95
CA MET A 669 -10.29 -2.32 22.95
C MET A 669 -9.51 -1.68 24.11
N LEU A 670 -8.51 -2.39 24.67
CA LEU A 670 -7.67 -1.92 25.78
C LEU A 670 -6.83 -0.69 25.40
N VAL A 671 -6.28 -0.66 24.19
CA VAL A 671 -5.53 0.49 23.66
C VAL A 671 -6.44 1.70 23.54
N ASN A 672 -7.62 1.53 22.95
CA ASN A 672 -8.57 2.63 22.82
C ASN A 672 -9.10 3.13 24.18
N ALA A 673 -9.12 2.28 25.20
CA ALA A 673 -9.49 2.68 26.56
C ALA A 673 -8.32 3.29 27.37
N GLY A 674 -7.11 3.36 26.79
CA GLY A 674 -5.93 3.94 27.44
C GLY A 674 -5.23 3.01 28.43
N PHE A 675 -5.61 1.73 28.50
CA PHE A 675 -5.01 0.75 29.44
C PHE A 675 -3.71 0.13 28.91
N VAL A 676 -3.49 0.17 27.59
CA VAL A 676 -2.30 -0.38 26.93
C VAL A 676 -1.78 0.65 25.92
N LEU A 677 -0.47 0.86 25.86
CA LEU A 677 0.11 1.73 24.84
C LEU A 677 -0.06 1.11 23.44
N PRO A 678 -0.34 1.93 22.41
CA PRO A 678 -0.29 1.47 21.03
C PRO A 678 1.07 0.81 20.78
N SER A 679 1.06 -0.43 20.31
CA SER A 679 2.30 -1.05 19.87
C SER A 679 2.58 -0.54 18.47
N GLY A 680 3.83 -0.11 18.21
CA GLY A 680 4.26 0.18 16.83
C GLY A 680 3.97 -0.99 15.90
N PRO A 681 3.86 -0.77 14.58
CA PRO A 681 3.42 -1.77 13.61
C PRO A 681 4.19 -3.08 13.79
N SER A 682 3.52 -4.09 14.36
CA SER A 682 4.09 -5.42 14.55
C SER A 682 4.02 -6.21 13.26
N HIS A 683 4.92 -5.89 12.32
CA HIS A 683 5.29 -6.74 11.20
C HIS A 683 6.81 -6.85 11.14
N THR A 684 7.41 -7.50 12.13
CA THR A 684 8.73 -8.11 11.92
C THR A 684 8.53 -9.41 11.13
N SER A 685 8.57 -9.30 9.81
CA SER A 685 9.32 -10.30 9.05
C SER A 685 10.70 -10.37 9.70
N GLN A 686 11.19 -11.58 10.02
CA GLN A 686 12.61 -11.71 10.37
C GLN A 686 13.42 -11.00 9.29
N PRO A 687 14.44 -10.19 9.65
CA PRO A 687 15.27 -9.53 8.66
C PRO A 687 15.83 -10.62 7.73
N ASP A 688 15.54 -10.49 6.44
CA ASP A 688 16.23 -11.28 5.44
C ASP A 688 17.68 -10.81 5.48
N LEU A 689 18.61 -11.71 5.83
CA LEU A 689 20.05 -11.41 5.87
C LEU A 689 20.57 -10.83 4.54
N PHE A 690 19.82 -10.98 3.45
CA PHE A 690 20.14 -10.46 2.12
C PHE A 690 19.40 -9.17 1.72
N ASP A 691 18.52 -8.61 2.56
CA ASP A 691 17.70 -7.42 2.23
C ASP A 691 17.78 -6.32 3.32
N VAL A 692 19.02 -5.97 3.70
CA VAL A 692 19.34 -4.94 4.71
C VAL A 692 18.78 -3.57 4.32
N GLU A 693 18.61 -3.29 3.03
CA GLU A 693 18.06 -2.01 2.56
C GLU A 693 16.60 -1.79 2.99
N ASN A 694 15.84 -2.85 3.28
CA ASN A 694 14.49 -2.72 3.85
C ASN A 694 14.49 -2.20 5.30
N GLU A 695 15.61 -2.28 6.03
CA GLU A 695 15.71 -1.70 7.38
C GLU A 695 15.85 -0.17 7.34
N ASP A 696 16.26 0.37 6.20
CA ASP A 696 16.45 1.80 5.99
C ASP A 696 15.17 2.52 5.53
N VAL A 697 14.03 1.81 5.43
CA VAL A 697 12.73 2.38 5.07
C VAL A 697 11.62 1.83 5.98
N GLY A 698 10.65 2.66 6.36
CA GLY A 698 9.49 2.15 7.11
C GLY A 698 8.31 3.11 7.25
N PRO A 699 7.13 2.59 7.63
CA PRO A 699 5.98 3.40 7.98
C PRO A 699 6.22 4.15 9.31
N VAL A 700 5.71 5.38 9.43
CA VAL A 700 5.79 6.16 10.67
C VAL A 700 4.41 6.71 11.04
N ASP A 701 4.06 6.66 12.32
CA ASP A 701 2.76 7.13 12.85
C ASP A 701 2.82 8.59 13.38
N SER A 702 3.73 9.42 12.84
CA SER A 702 3.89 10.82 13.25
C SER A 702 2.74 11.71 12.76
N GLY A 703 2.61 12.92 13.32
CA GLY A 703 1.71 13.95 12.80
C GLY A 703 1.95 14.22 11.30
N GLN A 704 0.93 14.66 10.55
CA GLN A 704 1.09 15.11 9.16
C GLN A 704 2.18 16.20 9.15
N ALA A 705 3.35 15.86 8.63
CA ALA A 705 4.46 16.78 8.46
C ALA A 705 4.67 16.98 6.96
N GLN A 706 4.94 18.22 6.56
CA GLN A 706 5.59 18.53 5.29
C GLN A 706 6.94 17.78 5.26
N ALA A 707 7.41 17.33 4.08
CA ALA A 707 8.63 16.54 3.96
C ALA A 707 9.79 17.17 4.76
N ASP A 708 10.45 16.38 5.61
CA ASP A 708 11.42 16.88 6.60
C ASP A 708 12.60 15.91 6.72
N VAL A 709 13.82 16.45 6.69
CA VAL A 709 15.06 15.67 6.79
C VAL A 709 15.79 16.06 8.07
N LYS A 710 16.00 15.08 8.96
CA LYS A 710 16.62 15.29 10.26
C LYS A 710 17.89 14.46 10.42
N LEU A 711 18.93 15.07 11.00
CA LEU A 711 20.15 14.36 11.39
C LEU A 711 19.85 13.26 12.41
N ALA A 712 20.69 12.21 12.43
CA ALA A 712 20.62 11.18 13.44
C ALA A 712 20.70 11.75 14.87
N ARG A 713 20.02 11.08 15.82
CA ARG A 713 19.96 11.54 17.22
C ARG A 713 21.33 11.58 17.89
N THR A 714 22.23 10.70 17.49
CA THR A 714 23.57 10.55 18.07
C THR A 714 24.60 11.06 17.06
N ARG A 715 25.55 11.87 17.53
CA ARG A 715 26.71 12.32 16.75
C ARG A 715 27.79 11.23 16.75
N GLU A 716 28.64 11.25 15.74
CA GLU A 716 29.80 10.37 15.68
C GLU A 716 30.99 10.92 16.49
N SER A 717 31.69 10.00 17.15
CA SER A 717 32.96 10.27 17.83
C SER A 717 34.14 9.99 16.90
N GLY A 718 35.24 10.73 17.04
CA GLY A 718 36.46 10.52 16.25
C GLY A 718 36.68 11.53 15.11
N TYR A 719 35.77 12.49 14.92
CA TYR A 719 35.94 13.60 13.98
C TYR A 719 36.50 14.85 14.66
N PRO A 720 37.30 15.66 13.94
CA PRO A 720 37.69 16.99 14.41
C PRO A 720 36.48 17.88 14.71
N ARG A 721 36.67 18.82 15.63
CA ARG A 721 35.59 19.66 16.17
C ARG A 721 35.54 21.05 15.54
N PHE A 722 36.54 21.41 14.76
CA PHE A 722 36.63 22.68 14.04
C PHE A 722 36.50 22.43 12.53
N ILE A 723 35.83 23.35 11.82
CA ILE A 723 35.43 23.12 10.43
C ILE A 723 36.63 22.99 9.47
N ALA A 724 37.70 23.74 9.70
CA ALA A 724 38.94 23.68 8.91
C ALA A 724 39.60 22.30 9.03
N GLU A 725 39.86 21.85 10.27
CA GLU A 725 40.42 20.53 10.57
C GLU A 725 39.52 19.40 10.07
N LEU A 726 38.19 19.58 10.16
CA LEU A 726 37.23 18.62 9.64
C LEU A 726 37.33 18.52 8.12
N GLY A 727 37.44 19.65 7.42
CA GLY A 727 37.63 19.72 5.98
C GLY A 727 38.87 18.95 5.52
N GLU A 728 40.01 19.15 6.19
CA GLU A 728 41.24 18.38 5.92
C GLU A 728 41.03 16.88 6.20
N HIS A 729 40.43 16.53 7.33
CA HIS A 729 40.22 15.14 7.73
C HIS A 729 39.32 14.35 6.76
N VAL A 730 38.31 14.99 6.18
CA VAL A 730 37.40 14.34 5.22
C VAL A 730 37.84 14.47 3.76
N GLY A 731 38.98 15.12 3.48
CA GLY A 731 39.49 15.31 2.12
C GLY A 731 38.83 16.45 1.33
N HIS A 732 38.18 17.40 2.01
CA HIS A 732 37.52 18.57 1.42
C HIS A 732 37.99 19.87 2.10
N PRO A 733 39.18 20.40 1.77
CA PRO A 733 39.74 21.58 2.43
C PRO A 733 38.90 22.86 2.21
N ALA A 734 38.16 22.94 1.11
CA ALA A 734 37.22 24.05 0.83
C ALA A 734 35.97 24.06 1.74
N LEU A 735 35.79 23.06 2.61
CA LEU A 735 34.60 22.95 3.47
C LEU A 735 34.40 24.19 4.35
N GLU A 736 35.47 24.78 4.89
CA GLU A 736 35.36 26.00 5.69
C GLU A 736 34.78 27.15 4.86
N GLU A 737 35.36 27.43 3.70
CA GLU A 737 34.91 28.52 2.82
C GLU A 737 33.45 28.33 2.39
N LEU A 738 33.08 27.13 1.95
CA LEU A 738 31.71 26.78 1.56
C LEU A 738 30.72 26.95 2.72
N THR A 739 31.11 26.58 3.94
CA THR A 739 30.24 26.74 5.11
C THR A 739 30.08 28.21 5.49
N ARG A 740 31.11 29.04 5.27
CA ARG A 740 31.04 30.49 5.49
C ARG A 740 30.17 31.19 4.44
N GLN A 741 30.27 30.79 3.17
CA GLN A 741 29.40 31.25 2.09
C GLN A 741 27.94 30.88 2.38
N PHE A 742 27.67 29.62 2.74
CA PHE A 742 26.35 29.18 3.20
C PHE A 742 25.80 30.05 4.34
N LEU A 743 26.61 30.34 5.36
CA LEU A 743 26.18 31.15 6.49
C LEU A 743 25.92 32.61 6.09
N HIS A 744 26.71 33.17 5.16
CA HIS A 744 26.49 34.51 4.60
C HIS A 744 25.13 34.61 3.91
N GLU A 745 24.79 33.62 3.06
CA GLU A 745 23.50 33.52 2.40
C GLU A 745 22.34 33.38 3.40
N GLN A 746 22.48 32.51 4.41
CA GLN A 746 21.45 32.31 5.45
C GLN A 746 21.18 33.57 6.29
N LEU A 747 22.19 34.43 6.45
CA LEU A 747 22.09 35.69 7.18
C LEU A 747 21.60 36.85 6.28
N ASN A 748 21.44 36.63 4.97
CA ASN A 748 21.13 37.66 3.96
C ASN A 748 22.05 38.89 4.05
N LEU A 749 23.35 38.65 4.20
CA LEU A 749 24.35 39.72 4.21
C LEU A 749 24.56 40.25 2.79
N SER A 750 24.97 41.53 2.65
CA SER A 750 25.28 42.10 1.34
C SER A 750 26.53 41.45 0.73
N GLU A 751 26.63 41.41 -0.59
CA GLU A 751 27.79 40.84 -1.32
C GLU A 751 29.13 41.47 -0.90
N ASP A 752 29.12 42.74 -0.47
CA ASP A 752 30.30 43.48 0.00
C ASP A 752 30.70 43.16 1.47
N SER A 753 29.95 42.32 2.18
CA SER A 753 30.23 41.97 3.58
C SER A 753 31.20 40.80 3.69
N ASP A 754 32.15 40.89 4.63
CA ASP A 754 33.07 39.79 4.95
C ASP A 754 32.33 38.49 5.28
N LEU A 755 32.87 37.36 4.80
CA LEU A 755 32.31 36.04 5.09
C LEU A 755 32.33 35.76 6.61
N PRO A 756 31.22 35.35 7.23
CA PRO A 756 31.14 35.15 8.67
C PRO A 756 32.06 34.01 9.12
N HIS A 757 32.65 34.13 10.32
CA HIS A 757 33.51 33.09 10.89
C HIS A 757 32.70 32.11 11.77
N ILE A 758 33.06 30.83 11.69
CA ILE A 758 32.43 29.76 12.47
C ILE A 758 33.36 29.38 13.61
N THR A 759 33.09 29.93 14.80
CA THR A 759 33.89 29.69 16.00
C THR A 759 33.34 28.55 16.87
N SER A 760 32.21 27.97 16.49
CA SER A 760 31.57 26.90 17.26
C SER A 760 32.11 25.52 16.93
N LYS A 761 31.90 24.58 17.85
CA LYS A 761 32.22 23.17 17.62
C LYS A 761 31.24 22.54 16.63
N VAL A 762 31.77 21.80 15.67
CA VAL A 762 31.02 21.03 14.67
C VAL A 762 30.74 19.61 15.19
N ASN A 763 29.56 19.08 14.90
CA ASN A 763 29.21 17.66 15.11
C ASN A 763 29.01 16.97 13.76
N VAL A 764 29.52 15.75 13.61
CA VAL A 764 29.37 14.93 12.39
C VAL A 764 28.38 13.80 12.62
N TYR A 765 27.66 13.41 11.58
CA TYR A 765 26.65 12.35 11.58
C TYR A 765 26.85 11.46 10.35
N HIS A 766 26.66 10.14 10.50
CA HIS A 766 26.72 9.20 9.36
C HIS A 766 25.39 8.96 8.66
N SER A 767 24.29 9.49 9.20
CA SER A 767 22.98 9.36 8.59
C SER A 767 22.03 10.51 8.94
N ALA A 768 21.03 10.68 8.07
CA ALA A 768 19.85 11.49 8.29
C ALA A 768 18.60 10.64 7.99
N ILE A 769 17.45 11.03 8.55
CA ILE A 769 16.15 10.42 8.29
C ILE A 769 15.32 11.45 7.54
N ALA A 770 14.88 11.10 6.34
CA ALA A 770 13.86 11.83 5.61
C ALA A 770 12.49 11.24 5.94
N VAL A 771 11.52 12.09 6.27
CA VAL A 771 10.14 11.72 6.56
C VAL A 771 9.24 12.48 5.60
N PHE A 772 8.42 11.79 4.84
CA PHE A 772 7.56 12.38 3.81
C PHE A 772 6.22 11.64 3.70
N PHE A 773 5.24 12.29 3.07
CA PHE A 773 3.92 11.73 2.84
C PHE A 773 3.91 10.91 1.54
N ALA A 774 3.68 9.61 1.64
CA ALA A 774 3.71 8.64 0.54
C ALA A 774 2.60 7.58 0.69
N PRO A 775 1.31 7.96 0.56
CA PRO A 775 0.17 7.06 0.79
C PRO A 775 0.09 5.89 -0.19
N SER A 776 0.66 6.04 -1.39
CA SER A 776 0.79 4.98 -2.40
C SER A 776 1.76 3.86 -1.96
N ASP A 777 2.78 4.20 -1.16
CA ASP A 777 3.76 3.26 -0.61
C ASP A 777 3.22 2.51 0.64
N ARG A 778 4.06 1.67 1.26
CA ARG A 778 3.74 1.06 2.56
C ARG A 778 3.94 2.12 3.65
N ALA A 779 2.89 2.86 3.93
CA ALA A 779 2.93 3.97 4.87
C ALA A 779 2.22 3.68 6.20
N GLY A 780 2.53 4.50 7.21
CA GLY A 780 1.87 4.45 8.53
C GLY A 780 0.41 4.89 8.47
N ILE A 781 -0.24 5.01 9.64
CA ILE A 781 -1.68 5.32 9.77
C ILE A 781 -2.11 6.54 8.97
N ARG A 782 -1.21 7.49 8.77
CA ARG A 782 -1.49 8.79 8.11
C ARG A 782 -0.78 8.95 6.78
N GLY A 783 -0.37 7.87 6.12
CA GLY A 783 0.33 7.95 4.84
C GLY A 783 1.78 8.41 4.93
N MET A 784 2.37 8.53 6.13
CA MET A 784 3.77 8.92 6.30
C MET A 784 4.75 7.74 6.17
N GLN A 785 5.88 8.00 5.53
CA GLN A 785 7.00 7.08 5.35
C GLN A 785 8.30 7.76 5.82
N GLN A 786 9.23 6.96 6.31
CA GLN A 786 10.61 7.38 6.55
C GLN A 786 11.58 6.59 5.67
N GLU A 787 12.70 7.23 5.35
CA GLU A 787 13.87 6.60 4.76
C GLU A 787 15.15 7.15 5.40
N ARG A 788 16.20 6.32 5.46
CA ARG A 788 17.52 6.72 5.96
C ARG A 788 18.43 7.07 4.79
N ILE A 789 18.99 8.28 4.84
CA ILE A 789 20.04 8.77 3.94
C ILE A 789 21.39 8.54 4.65
N ARG A 790 22.34 7.89 3.98
CA ARG A 790 23.66 7.56 4.56
C ARG A 790 24.81 8.33 3.92
N CYS A 791 25.71 8.80 4.79
CA CYS A 791 27.03 9.34 4.46
C CYS A 791 28.06 8.65 5.37
N THR A 792 28.17 7.33 5.23
CA THR A 792 28.98 6.46 6.11
C THR A 792 30.30 6.11 5.42
N PRO A 793 31.47 6.50 5.97
CA PRO A 793 32.77 6.19 5.36
C PRO A 793 33.09 4.70 5.28
N SER A 794 32.52 3.89 6.18
CA SER A 794 32.66 2.43 6.17
C SER A 794 31.36 1.76 6.59
N TRP A 795 30.69 1.14 5.63
CA TRP A 795 29.47 0.36 5.75
C TRP A 795 29.74 -1.02 5.14
N TYR A 796 29.81 -2.06 5.98
CA TYR A 796 30.30 -3.39 5.59
C TYR A 796 31.66 -3.34 4.86
N SER A 797 32.59 -2.54 5.39
CA SER A 797 33.94 -2.32 4.84
C SER A 797 33.98 -1.58 3.50
N ILE A 798 32.89 -0.90 3.11
CA ILE A 798 32.78 -0.14 1.86
C ILE A 798 32.22 1.25 2.16
N GLU A 799 32.68 2.29 1.49
CA GLU A 799 32.10 3.62 1.63
C GLU A 799 30.67 3.68 1.05
N ARG A 800 29.74 4.32 1.78
CA ARG A 800 28.36 4.55 1.33
C ARG A 800 28.01 6.04 1.42
N ARG A 801 27.85 6.67 0.25
CA ARG A 801 27.40 8.06 0.07
C ARG A 801 26.16 8.06 -0.81
N ASP A 802 24.99 8.19 -0.19
CA ASP A 802 23.71 8.15 -0.89
C ASP A 802 23.48 9.45 -1.69
N CYS A 803 22.63 9.35 -2.71
CA CYS A 803 22.18 10.51 -3.48
C CYS A 803 20.88 11.07 -2.91
N VAL A 804 20.74 12.39 -2.94
CA VAL A 804 19.62 13.17 -2.39
C VAL A 804 19.00 14.06 -3.46
N LEU A 805 17.72 14.35 -3.27
CA LEU A 805 16.92 15.27 -4.05
C LEU A 805 16.77 16.57 -3.26
N ALA A 806 17.16 17.68 -3.88
CA ALA A 806 17.06 19.01 -3.30
C ALA A 806 16.00 19.84 -4.04
N THR A 807 15.23 20.61 -3.30
CA THR A 807 14.25 21.56 -3.86
C THR A 807 14.96 22.85 -4.23
N ILE A 808 14.91 23.22 -5.52
CA ILE A 808 15.55 24.42 -6.05
C ILE A 808 14.50 25.51 -6.34
N ASP A 809 13.33 25.11 -6.82
CA ASP A 809 12.24 26.01 -7.18
C ASP A 809 10.90 25.32 -6.90
N GLU A 810 10.21 25.74 -5.84
CA GLU A 810 8.91 25.19 -5.43
C GLU A 810 7.79 25.50 -6.43
N ASP A 811 7.95 26.53 -7.28
CA ASP A 811 6.94 26.95 -8.24
C ASP A 811 6.97 26.11 -9.54
N ARG A 812 7.98 25.23 -9.70
CA ARG A 812 8.12 24.36 -10.87
C ARG A 812 7.78 22.90 -10.55
N PRO A 813 6.84 22.28 -11.29
CA PRO A 813 6.47 20.90 -11.04
C PRO A 813 7.53 19.90 -11.50
N GLY A 814 7.54 18.73 -10.85
CA GLY A 814 8.37 17.60 -11.21
C GLY A 814 9.87 17.86 -11.00
N PHE A 815 10.70 17.09 -11.70
CA PHE A 815 12.16 17.24 -11.64
C PHE A 815 12.68 18.62 -12.12
N ARG A 816 11.85 19.47 -12.72
CA ARG A 816 12.27 20.83 -13.14
C ARG A 816 12.41 21.82 -11.98
N GLY A 817 11.73 21.56 -10.86
CA GLY A 817 11.89 22.30 -9.61
C GLY A 817 12.88 21.66 -8.63
N LEU A 818 13.44 20.51 -9.00
CA LEU A 818 14.28 19.68 -8.15
C LEU A 818 15.67 19.49 -8.79
N SER A 819 16.66 19.13 -7.98
CA SER A 819 17.99 18.76 -8.45
C SER A 819 18.55 17.59 -7.67
N ALA A 820 19.35 16.76 -8.33
CA ALA A 820 20.01 15.61 -7.71
C ALA A 820 21.41 15.99 -7.22
N ALA A 821 21.81 15.47 -6.06
CA ALA A 821 23.13 15.64 -5.48
C ALA A 821 23.60 14.37 -4.78
N ARG A 822 24.91 14.17 -4.62
CA ARG A 822 25.48 13.13 -3.75
C ARG A 822 25.82 13.73 -2.40
N ALA A 823 25.33 13.14 -1.32
CA ALA A 823 25.60 13.62 0.03
C ALA A 823 26.97 13.08 0.51
N LEU A 824 27.93 13.98 0.67
CA LEU A 824 29.30 13.65 1.06
C LEU A 824 29.49 13.71 2.57
N LEU A 825 28.93 14.70 3.26
CA LEU A 825 29.08 14.85 4.71
C LEU A 825 27.80 15.41 5.34
N LEU A 826 27.39 14.88 6.48
CA LEU A 826 26.30 15.43 7.29
C LEU A 826 26.88 15.99 8.59
N PHE A 827 26.62 17.26 8.88
CA PHE A 827 27.19 17.92 10.06
C PHE A 827 26.27 19.00 10.63
N SER A 828 26.55 19.44 11.86
CA SER A 828 25.86 20.59 12.46
C SER A 828 26.84 21.49 13.19
N PHE A 829 26.58 22.79 13.15
CA PHE A 829 27.32 23.79 13.90
C PHE A 829 26.38 24.81 14.53
N ARG A 830 26.91 25.65 15.43
CA ARG A 830 26.12 26.68 16.12
C ARG A 830 26.59 28.08 15.73
N HIS A 831 25.67 28.98 15.45
CA HIS A 831 25.97 30.40 15.24
C HIS A 831 24.85 31.24 15.88
N GLU A 832 25.22 32.28 16.65
CA GLU A 832 24.26 33.14 17.37
C GLU A 832 23.16 32.37 18.13
N LYS A 833 23.56 31.35 18.89
CA LYS A 833 22.69 30.44 19.65
C LYS A 833 21.78 29.53 18.82
N LYS A 834 21.69 29.68 17.48
CA LYS A 834 20.96 28.79 16.56
C LYS A 834 21.85 27.65 16.07
N THR A 835 21.29 26.45 15.97
CA THR A 835 21.97 25.27 15.40
C THR A 835 21.58 25.14 13.94
N TYR A 836 22.57 24.94 13.07
CA TYR A 836 22.40 24.78 11.63
C TYR A 836 22.73 23.33 11.26
N PRO A 837 21.73 22.47 11.01
CA PRO A 837 21.94 21.16 10.39
C PRO A 837 22.28 21.34 8.90
N CYS A 838 23.44 20.84 8.48
CA CYS A 838 23.97 21.04 7.14
C CYS A 838 24.41 19.74 6.48
N ALA A 839 24.41 19.74 5.14
CA ALA A 839 24.97 18.70 4.31
C ALA A 839 25.98 19.29 3.31
N LEU A 840 27.15 18.67 3.17
CA LEU A 840 28.05 18.90 2.04
C LEU A 840 27.60 18.04 0.87
N LEU A 841 27.28 18.67 -0.24
CA LEU A 841 26.74 18.02 -1.43
C LEU A 841 27.67 18.17 -2.63
N HIS A 842 27.72 17.15 -3.48
CA HIS A 842 28.22 17.23 -4.85
C HIS A 842 27.05 17.20 -5.83
N TRP A 843 26.85 18.29 -6.57
CA TRP A 843 25.70 18.46 -7.45
C TRP A 843 25.79 17.63 -8.73
N PHE A 844 24.62 17.31 -9.29
CA PHE A 844 24.47 16.83 -10.65
C PHE A 844 23.75 17.87 -11.51
N ASN A 845 24.25 18.10 -12.71
CA ASN A 845 23.60 18.93 -13.72
C ASN A 845 22.63 18.09 -14.54
N MET A 846 21.43 18.64 -14.80
CA MET A 846 20.49 18.05 -15.75
C MET A 846 21.12 17.97 -17.15
N TYR A 847 20.98 16.81 -17.78
CA TYR A 847 21.48 16.55 -19.12
C TYR A 847 20.34 16.69 -20.13
N GLY A 848 20.42 17.70 -20.99
CA GLY A 848 19.35 18.06 -21.92
C GLY A 848 18.20 18.84 -21.27
N GLN A 849 17.20 19.22 -22.08
CA GLN A 849 16.02 19.98 -21.64
C GLN A 849 14.75 19.12 -21.54
N ARG A 850 14.87 17.83 -21.90
CA ARG A 850 13.76 16.87 -21.98
C ARG A 850 14.24 15.51 -21.50
N ARG A 851 13.28 14.68 -21.10
CA ARG A 851 13.49 13.27 -20.75
C ARG A 851 14.02 12.50 -21.96
N ASP A 852 14.79 11.45 -21.69
CA ASP A 852 15.24 10.53 -22.72
C ASP A 852 14.03 9.90 -23.45
N PRO A 853 13.92 10.03 -24.78
CA PRO A 853 12.72 9.59 -25.51
C PRO A 853 12.53 8.07 -25.55
N LYS A 854 13.56 7.28 -25.20
CA LYS A 854 13.49 5.82 -25.18
C LYS A 854 12.95 5.31 -23.84
N THR A 855 13.53 5.77 -22.74
CA THR A 855 13.22 5.30 -21.38
C THR A 855 12.12 6.13 -20.71
N GLY A 856 11.94 7.39 -21.11
CA GLY A 856 11.07 8.35 -20.45
C GLY A 856 11.65 8.89 -19.13
N LEU A 857 12.95 8.67 -18.84
CA LEU A 857 13.62 9.10 -17.62
C LEU A 857 14.41 10.41 -17.82
N TRP A 858 14.57 11.19 -16.75
CA TRP A 858 15.50 12.32 -16.74
C TRP A 858 16.94 11.82 -16.70
N GLN A 859 17.85 12.56 -17.32
CA GLN A 859 19.28 12.25 -17.30
C GLN A 859 20.03 13.36 -16.55
N VAL A 860 21.03 12.97 -15.77
CA VAL A 860 21.87 13.87 -14.99
C VAL A 860 23.34 13.46 -15.09
N ARG A 861 24.25 14.42 -14.97
CA ARG A 861 25.71 14.20 -14.96
C ARG A 861 26.35 14.90 -13.76
N PRO A 862 27.40 14.34 -13.13
CA PRO A 862 28.11 15.04 -12.07
C PRO A 862 28.57 16.43 -12.51
N ALA A 863 28.36 17.43 -11.66
CA ALA A 863 28.71 18.81 -11.96
C ALA A 863 30.15 19.11 -11.55
N PHE A 864 30.88 19.81 -12.42
CA PHE A 864 32.26 20.25 -12.21
C PHE A 864 32.38 21.73 -12.60
N HIS A 865 33.13 22.52 -11.82
CA HIS A 865 33.36 23.95 -12.11
C HIS A 865 34.20 24.15 -13.38
N ASP A 866 35.11 23.22 -13.67
CA ASP A 866 35.86 23.12 -14.91
C ASP A 866 35.87 21.65 -15.38
N GLN A 867 35.35 21.38 -16.58
CA GLN A 867 35.29 20.02 -17.14
C GLN A 867 36.67 19.42 -17.42
N ALA A 868 37.71 20.25 -17.61
CA ALA A 868 39.07 19.79 -17.86
C ALA A 868 39.79 19.36 -16.57
N GLN A 869 39.50 20.01 -15.44
CA GLN A 869 40.19 19.77 -14.16
C GLN A 869 39.43 18.84 -13.19
N GLN A 870 38.21 18.42 -13.54
CA GLN A 870 37.35 17.57 -12.69
C GLN A 870 37.13 18.11 -11.27
N ASN A 871 37.14 19.44 -11.08
CA ASN A 871 36.88 20.04 -9.77
C ASN A 871 35.37 19.99 -9.44
N PRO A 872 34.92 19.19 -8.45
CA PRO A 872 33.50 18.95 -8.20
C PRO A 872 32.76 20.23 -7.78
N CYS A 873 31.55 20.40 -8.28
CA CYS A 873 30.65 21.47 -7.84
C CYS A 873 30.10 21.13 -6.45
N LEU A 874 30.77 21.61 -5.41
CA LEU A 874 30.42 21.36 -4.02
C LEU A 874 29.65 22.54 -3.43
N ALA A 875 28.66 22.26 -2.59
CA ALA A 875 27.98 23.28 -1.81
C ALA A 875 27.61 22.74 -0.43
N VAL A 876 27.56 23.64 0.55
CA VAL A 876 26.96 23.36 1.86
C VAL A 876 25.52 23.87 1.84
N VAL A 877 24.56 23.00 2.12
CA VAL A 877 23.14 23.37 2.20
C VAL A 877 22.56 23.02 3.55
N HIS A 878 21.46 23.71 3.90
CA HIS A 878 20.66 23.34 5.06
C HIS A 878 19.89 22.06 4.78
N LEU A 879 19.66 21.22 5.81
CA LEU A 879 18.90 19.97 5.61
C LEU A 879 17.47 20.19 5.11
N ASP A 880 16.82 21.29 5.49
CA ASP A 880 15.49 21.69 4.99
C ASP A 880 15.43 21.86 3.46
N THR A 881 16.58 22.02 2.77
CA THR A 881 16.64 22.07 1.31
C THR A 881 16.49 20.67 0.69
N LEU A 882 16.75 19.61 1.46
CA LEU A 882 16.63 18.23 1.00
C LEU A 882 15.18 17.78 1.14
N ALA A 883 14.63 17.22 0.06
CA ALA A 883 13.31 16.61 0.10
C ALA A 883 13.40 15.17 0.61
N ARG A 884 14.30 14.37 -0.01
CA ARG A 884 14.44 12.92 0.19
C ARG A 884 15.67 12.37 -0.55
N GLY A 885 15.98 11.09 -0.44
CA GLY A 885 16.93 10.34 -1.27
C GLY A 885 16.46 10.20 -2.72
N VAL A 886 17.41 10.09 -3.66
CA VAL A 886 17.12 9.85 -5.09
C VAL A 886 17.96 8.70 -5.62
N HIS A 887 17.36 7.80 -6.37
CA HIS A 887 18.07 6.69 -6.98
C HIS A 887 18.58 7.08 -8.39
N LEU A 888 19.90 7.04 -8.56
CA LEU A 888 20.56 7.27 -9.85
C LEU A 888 21.08 5.94 -10.42
N ILE A 889 20.75 5.64 -11.67
CA ILE A 889 21.20 4.42 -12.37
C ILE A 889 22.11 4.83 -13.53
N PRO A 890 23.30 4.23 -13.69
CA PRO A 890 24.17 4.57 -14.81
C PRO A 890 23.53 4.42 -16.20
N VAL A 891 23.92 5.31 -17.12
CA VAL A 891 23.76 5.11 -18.56
C VAL A 891 24.94 4.29 -19.04
N TYR A 892 24.75 2.98 -19.20
CA TYR A 892 25.84 2.01 -19.42
C TYR A 892 26.53 2.13 -20.79
N GLY A 893 25.82 2.61 -21.81
CA GLY A 893 26.32 2.67 -23.19
C GLY A 893 26.46 1.30 -23.86
N SER A 894 27.03 1.30 -25.07
CA SER A 894 27.08 0.12 -25.96
C SER A 894 28.16 -0.92 -25.60
N HIS A 895 29.05 -0.60 -24.66
CA HIS A 895 30.16 -1.48 -24.27
C HIS A 895 29.76 -2.41 -23.14
N ARG A 896 30.44 -3.55 -23.04
CA ARG A 896 30.27 -4.47 -21.92
C ARG A 896 30.86 -3.91 -20.64
N LEU A 897 30.22 -4.21 -19.53
CA LEU A 897 30.75 -3.88 -18.22
C LEU A 897 31.89 -4.83 -17.82
N PRO A 898 32.97 -4.30 -17.22
CA PRO A 898 33.98 -5.13 -16.57
C PRO A 898 33.37 -5.98 -15.46
N VAL A 899 33.79 -7.23 -15.33
CA VAL A 899 33.26 -8.20 -14.34
C VAL A 899 33.61 -7.78 -12.91
N GLU A 900 34.70 -7.03 -12.76
CA GLU A 900 35.21 -6.53 -11.49
C GLU A 900 34.41 -5.33 -10.97
N LEU A 901 33.68 -4.61 -11.85
CA LEU A 901 32.94 -3.41 -11.48
C LEU A 901 31.87 -3.73 -10.44
N LYS A 902 31.96 -3.10 -9.27
CA LYS A 902 31.00 -3.28 -8.19
C LYS A 902 30.06 -2.08 -8.10
N TYR A 903 28.85 -2.34 -7.64
CA TYR A 903 27.79 -1.35 -7.45
C TYR A 903 28.21 -0.06 -6.72
N HIS A 904 29.08 -0.18 -5.71
CA HIS A 904 29.51 0.95 -4.89
C HIS A 904 30.47 1.89 -5.63
N GLN A 905 31.03 1.43 -6.76
CA GLN A 905 31.90 2.22 -7.64
C GLN A 905 31.11 2.91 -8.75
N SER A 906 29.85 2.53 -8.97
CA SER A 906 29.07 2.99 -10.12
C SER A 906 28.85 4.50 -10.15
N LEU A 907 28.64 5.13 -8.99
CA LEU A 907 28.49 6.60 -8.92
C LEU A 907 29.80 7.35 -9.27
N ASP A 908 30.95 6.69 -9.17
CA ASP A 908 32.27 7.26 -9.43
C ASP A 908 32.78 6.98 -10.85
N VAL A 909 32.39 5.85 -11.44
CA VAL A 909 32.88 5.40 -12.75
C VAL A 909 32.11 6.00 -13.92
N PHE A 910 30.79 6.17 -13.80
CA PHE A 910 29.96 6.61 -14.91
C PHE A 910 29.79 8.14 -14.94
N LYS A 911 29.65 8.69 -16.14
CA LYS A 911 29.54 10.14 -16.37
C LYS A 911 28.10 10.64 -16.52
N LEU A 912 27.15 9.73 -16.74
CA LEU A 912 25.76 10.03 -17.02
C LEU A 912 24.87 9.00 -16.33
N PHE A 913 23.78 9.46 -15.73
CA PHE A 913 22.86 8.66 -14.94
C PHE A 913 21.40 8.98 -15.30
N TYR A 914 20.55 7.97 -15.30
CA TYR A 914 19.11 8.13 -15.26
C TYR A 914 18.63 8.41 -13.84
N VAL A 915 17.73 9.37 -13.69
CA VAL A 915 16.98 9.62 -12.45
C VAL A 915 15.82 8.63 -12.39
N ASN A 916 15.88 7.69 -11.46
CA ASN A 916 14.94 6.59 -11.41
C ASN A 916 13.63 6.97 -10.71
N LYS A 917 12.61 7.38 -11.49
CA LYS A 917 11.24 7.58 -11.00
C LYS A 917 10.51 6.33 -10.54
N TYR A 918 11.02 5.14 -10.84
CA TYR A 918 10.40 3.88 -10.45
C TYR A 918 10.97 3.34 -9.14
N ALA A 919 11.89 4.04 -8.47
CA ALA A 919 12.47 3.59 -7.21
C ALA A 919 11.40 3.26 -6.13
N ASP A 920 10.35 4.06 -6.06
CA ASP A 920 9.13 3.86 -5.26
C ASP A 920 7.97 4.72 -5.82
N TYR A 921 6.78 4.64 -5.23
CA TYR A 921 5.61 5.35 -5.76
C TYR A 921 5.72 6.86 -5.54
N HIS A 922 6.21 7.29 -4.38
CA HIS A 922 6.42 8.72 -4.12
C HIS A 922 7.42 9.36 -5.09
N SER A 923 8.50 8.66 -5.47
CA SER A 923 9.44 9.12 -6.51
C SER A 923 8.75 9.30 -7.85
N ASN A 924 7.80 8.42 -8.19
CA ASN A 924 7.02 8.53 -9.42
C ASN A 924 6.09 9.74 -9.41
N GLU A 925 5.54 10.10 -8.26
CA GLU A 925 4.64 11.24 -8.10
C GLU A 925 5.39 12.59 -8.14
N ILE A 926 6.52 12.72 -7.44
CA ILE A 926 7.20 14.03 -7.31
C ILE A 926 8.15 14.37 -8.45
N LEU A 927 8.66 13.37 -9.19
CA LEU A 927 9.62 13.62 -10.27
C LEU A 927 8.93 13.96 -11.61
N PHE A 928 7.61 13.78 -11.72
CA PHE A 928 6.88 13.78 -13.01
C PHE A 928 5.68 14.71 -13.07
#